data_AF-A0A562V5B5-F1
#
_entry.id   AF-A0A562V5B5-F1
#
_cell.length_a   1.000
_cell.length_b   1.000
_cell.length_c   1.000
_cell.angle_alpha   90.00
_cell.angle_beta   90.00
_cell.angle_gamma   90.00
#
_symmetry.space_group_name_H-M   'P 1'
#
loop_
_entity.id
_entity.type
_entity.pdbx_description
1 polymer ?
#
loop_
_entity_poly.entity_id
_entity_poly.type
_entity_poly.pdbx_seq_one_letter_code
_entity_poly.pdbx_strand_id
1 'polypeptide(L)'
;MRRTASRGSRAKRRHVARPRADVPPTPEGWPDGDVLKDRLEINSLAATLLEEMEPDTVRTLLKRMDTPARKAVFEPHNIPVTKVSLRAADQVLALLRSDDTPAESPILGAMLNPAAELFHHAAFESGQVTGLRLKLVDLALPLIVTNDQVVAGLRTWHRWAEDSFEDLTLSVVIGLKCSHAALAAAYLSASHPDIAERYTALCAEYPALPPVAIGRLTTTNPLTRYLAGRPDRRIPGTPAELRMMLRDDSRVRQAELEQAQRERARTPDDDAPPLPAEPEVSSAPEPSEPPAGPPLEDGPALPGVQDWANAVIASRRITERLIAGEAPDPVDLLPLRVLQEQMTPMAELLTLVLGRQVAPTREAVDSALALALSEPEAARHLGEVPGTRAEVARRLAALRTDPPQSGAGAPEDTVTPAVPESDDADLADLDGVLRGEAGARLASLAGPAASPPRQRIAEVDAPVAAGAPADAGSGEPPVPDVPDPVRELVALALQIRVPQGAVAERFQRVSAELEPDVAADPVSRMLIVSAAMPVSLVDPAAGGVPWLSEPPGALSAYPRVLALRDAIAELCRQGVQPRDPALIRLADLTSRLHHTSLSAQELLSSAETRTLKFDKATKVYRHWMAPGGVLRPLVDALAQNGPIEQVEALTEECRKLGAGRAIDDTAAELMDANRTRIVAGARKTLTDKFTEVLDLADVAVAIAADIRGERHADRTAVWRFDALTRFRERTDKALPDIEAELAGATGPYRLAAAAVCRALSLAVSPDPLYGPEPAPASVFPPGAAPGDGGTS
;
A
#
# COMPACT_ATOMS: atom_id res chain seq x y z
N MET A 1 -34.03 -74.15 6.01
CA MET A 1 -33.18 -73.60 7.09
C MET A 1 -31.91 -73.00 6.48
N ARG A 2 -31.83 -71.68 6.29
CA ARG A 2 -30.61 -70.97 5.89
C ARG A 2 -30.20 -70.03 7.03
N ARG A 3 -28.99 -70.26 7.58
CA ARG A 3 -28.40 -69.45 8.66
C ARG A 3 -28.03 -68.07 8.12
N THR A 4 -28.70 -67.04 8.63
CA THR A 4 -28.32 -65.63 8.49
C THR A 4 -27.12 -65.36 9.40
N ALA A 5 -25.96 -65.12 8.81
CA ALA A 5 -24.77 -64.68 9.52
C ALA A 5 -24.98 -63.24 10.04
N SER A 6 -24.79 -63.06 11.35
CA SER A 6 -24.80 -61.76 12.02
C SER A 6 -23.72 -60.86 11.44
N ARG A 7 -24.12 -59.72 10.86
CA ARG A 7 -23.20 -58.64 10.49
C ARG A 7 -22.45 -58.18 11.74
N GLY A 8 -21.14 -58.41 11.72
CA GLY A 8 -20.22 -58.09 12.80
C GLY A 8 -20.28 -56.63 13.23
N SER A 9 -20.10 -56.46 14.54
CA SER A 9 -19.90 -55.20 15.23
C SER A 9 -18.89 -54.32 14.49
N ARG A 10 -19.38 -53.22 13.93
CA ARG A 10 -18.55 -52.12 13.41
C ARG A 10 -17.80 -51.55 14.61
N ALA A 11 -16.51 -51.86 14.71
CA ALA A 11 -15.65 -51.38 15.78
C ALA A 11 -15.80 -49.85 15.89
N LYS A 12 -16.29 -49.37 17.04
CA LYS A 12 -16.18 -47.97 17.47
C LYS A 12 -14.68 -47.64 17.49
N ARG A 13 -14.15 -47.13 16.36
CA ARG A 13 -12.90 -46.36 16.40
C ARG A 13 -13.22 -45.14 17.24
N ARG A 14 -12.92 -45.21 18.54
CA ARG A 14 -12.77 -44.01 19.37
C ARG A 14 -11.85 -43.10 18.58
N HIS A 15 -12.38 -41.96 18.13
CA HIS A 15 -11.55 -40.86 17.69
C HIS A 15 -10.65 -40.53 18.88
N VAL A 16 -9.41 -41.00 18.82
CA VAL A 16 -8.35 -40.53 19.71
C VAL A 16 -8.26 -39.05 19.40
N ALA A 17 -8.71 -38.21 20.32
CA ALA A 17 -8.46 -36.78 20.26
C ALA A 17 -6.98 -36.63 19.92
N ARG A 18 -6.67 -35.89 18.85
CA ARG A 18 -5.26 -35.54 18.58
C ARG A 18 -4.68 -35.08 19.92
N PRO A 19 -3.55 -35.64 20.38
CA PRO A 19 -2.91 -35.15 21.60
C PRO A 19 -2.85 -33.63 21.44
N ARG A 20 -3.48 -32.89 22.36
CA ARG A 20 -3.40 -31.43 22.40
C ARG A 20 -1.91 -31.15 22.30
N ALA A 21 -1.47 -30.58 21.17
CA ALA A 21 -0.12 -30.05 21.08
C ALA A 21 0.04 -29.16 22.31
N ASP A 22 1.16 -29.27 23.02
CA ASP A 22 1.40 -28.51 24.24
C ASP A 22 1.05 -27.05 23.95
N VAL A 23 -0.03 -26.57 24.59
CA VAL A 23 -0.51 -25.21 24.38
C VAL A 23 0.64 -24.33 24.82
N PRO A 24 1.18 -23.48 23.92
CA PRO A 24 2.32 -22.66 24.31
C PRO A 24 1.90 -21.78 25.49
N PRO A 25 2.84 -21.48 26.39
CA PRO A 25 2.53 -20.67 27.56
C PRO A 25 2.02 -19.29 27.14
N THR A 26 1.14 -18.72 27.95
CA THR A 26 0.74 -17.32 27.85
C THR A 26 1.99 -16.43 27.92
N PRO A 27 2.12 -15.40 27.06
CA PRO A 27 3.24 -14.46 27.12
C PRO A 27 3.42 -13.84 28.51
N GLU A 28 4.68 -13.58 28.88
CA GLU A 28 5.00 -13.01 30.19
C GLU A 28 4.36 -11.62 30.35
N GLY A 29 3.74 -11.39 31.51
CA GLY A 29 3.05 -10.13 31.82
C GLY A 29 1.61 -10.05 31.32
N TRP A 30 1.11 -11.04 30.56
CA TRP A 30 -0.30 -11.10 30.18
C TRP A 30 -1.14 -11.80 31.26
N PRO A 31 -2.39 -11.37 31.48
CA PRO A 31 -3.32 -12.08 32.35
C PRO A 31 -3.63 -13.48 31.80
N ASP A 32 -4.00 -14.40 32.70
CA ASP A 32 -4.51 -15.71 32.32
C ASP A 32 -5.81 -15.56 31.51
N GLY A 33 -6.09 -16.51 30.61
CA GLY A 33 -7.30 -16.53 29.80
C GLY A 33 -8.58 -16.53 30.63
N ASP A 34 -8.56 -17.11 31.84
CA ASP A 34 -9.68 -17.03 32.78
C ASP A 34 -9.96 -15.60 33.24
N VAL A 35 -8.92 -14.82 33.54
CA VAL A 35 -9.07 -13.42 33.95
C VAL A 35 -9.67 -12.59 32.82
N LEU A 36 -9.17 -12.76 31.59
CA LEU A 36 -9.72 -12.07 30.41
C LEU A 36 -11.19 -12.43 30.18
N LYS A 37 -11.52 -13.73 30.22
CA LYS A 37 -12.87 -14.23 30.00
C LYS A 37 -13.86 -13.64 31.01
N ASP A 38 -13.50 -13.66 32.29
CA ASP A 38 -14.37 -13.23 33.37
C ASP A 38 -14.52 -11.71 33.41
N ARG A 39 -13.41 -10.96 33.29
CA ARG A 39 -13.42 -9.48 33.36
C ARG A 39 -14.05 -8.82 32.15
N LEU A 40 -13.98 -9.46 30.97
CA LEU A 40 -14.61 -8.98 29.75
C LEU A 40 -16.03 -9.55 29.56
N GLU A 41 -16.49 -10.45 30.43
CA GLU A 41 -17.80 -11.11 30.36
C GLU A 41 -18.08 -11.78 28.99
N ILE A 42 -17.06 -12.46 28.45
CA ILE A 42 -17.07 -12.97 27.07
C ILE A 42 -18.22 -13.95 26.78
N ASN A 43 -18.65 -14.73 27.77
CA ASN A 43 -19.80 -15.64 27.61
C ASN A 43 -21.12 -14.88 27.39
N SER A 44 -21.30 -13.71 28.02
CA SER A 44 -22.47 -12.86 27.82
C SER A 44 -22.50 -12.31 26.39
N LEU A 45 -21.36 -11.79 25.92
CA LEU A 45 -21.23 -11.31 24.54
C LEU A 45 -21.47 -12.44 23.52
N ALA A 46 -20.86 -13.61 23.73
CA ALA A 46 -21.05 -14.76 22.84
C ALA A 46 -22.51 -15.23 22.79
N ALA A 47 -23.25 -15.16 23.91
CA ALA A 47 -24.68 -15.46 23.94
C ALA A 47 -25.47 -14.46 23.07
N THR A 48 -25.25 -13.15 23.23
CA THR A 48 -25.87 -12.10 22.41
C THR A 48 -25.60 -12.31 20.92
N LEU A 49 -24.33 -12.55 20.55
CA LEU A 49 -23.93 -12.79 19.16
C LEU A 49 -24.61 -14.03 18.57
N LEU A 50 -24.81 -15.09 19.37
CA LEU A 50 -25.53 -16.30 18.93
C LEU A 50 -27.04 -16.07 18.82
N GLU A 51 -27.64 -15.24 19.67
CA GLU A 51 -29.05 -14.86 19.59
C GLU A 51 -29.37 -14.08 18.31
N GLU A 52 -28.48 -13.17 17.91
CA GLU A 52 -28.62 -12.39 16.68
C GLU A 52 -28.32 -13.21 15.41
N MET A 53 -27.59 -14.31 15.54
CA MET A 53 -27.14 -15.08 14.38
C MET A 53 -28.29 -15.79 13.65
N GLU A 54 -28.31 -15.70 12.32
CA GLU A 54 -29.31 -16.41 11.52
C GLU A 54 -28.86 -17.86 11.18
N PRO A 55 -29.81 -18.81 11.05
CA PRO A 55 -29.50 -20.16 10.58
C PRO A 55 -28.80 -20.21 9.21
N ASP A 56 -29.03 -19.23 8.35
CA ASP A 56 -28.39 -19.16 7.03
C ASP A 56 -26.89 -18.83 7.11
N THR A 57 -26.49 -17.98 8.05
CA THR A 57 -25.08 -17.71 8.38
C THR A 57 -24.37 -18.98 8.85
N VAL A 58 -24.97 -19.69 9.81
CA VAL A 58 -24.44 -20.98 10.31
C VAL A 58 -24.35 -22.02 9.18
N ARG A 59 -25.34 -22.05 8.28
CA ARG A 59 -25.33 -22.95 7.11
C ARG A 59 -24.17 -22.62 6.17
N THR A 60 -23.92 -21.34 5.90
CA THR A 60 -22.83 -20.88 5.04
C THR A 60 -21.49 -21.30 5.61
N LEU A 61 -21.29 -21.11 6.92
CA LEU A 61 -20.10 -21.57 7.61
C LEU A 61 -19.91 -23.08 7.49
N LEU A 62 -20.92 -23.88 7.88
CA LEU A 62 -20.86 -25.34 7.83
C LEU A 62 -20.55 -25.87 6.42
N LYS A 63 -21.00 -25.17 5.37
CA LYS A 63 -20.66 -25.51 3.97
C LYS A 63 -19.19 -25.24 3.63
N ARG A 64 -18.60 -24.18 4.21
CA ARG A 64 -17.21 -23.76 3.98
C ARG A 64 -16.19 -24.53 4.82
N MET A 65 -16.61 -25.13 5.94
CA MET A 65 -15.77 -26.01 6.76
C MET A 65 -15.31 -27.25 5.99
N ASP A 66 -14.12 -27.76 6.32
CA ASP A 66 -13.63 -29.02 5.77
C ASP A 66 -14.42 -30.23 6.32
N THR A 67 -14.29 -31.38 5.66
CA THR A 67 -15.03 -32.59 6.05
C THR A 67 -14.69 -33.07 7.47
N PRO A 68 -13.43 -33.07 7.93
CA PRO A 68 -13.07 -33.42 9.31
C PRO A 68 -13.73 -32.53 10.37
N ALA A 69 -13.63 -31.20 10.26
CA ALA A 69 -14.22 -30.28 11.24
C ALA A 69 -15.75 -30.38 11.22
N ARG A 70 -16.34 -30.45 10.03
CA ARG A 70 -17.79 -30.66 9.89
C ARG A 70 -18.26 -31.98 10.50
N LYS A 71 -17.46 -33.05 10.41
CA LYS A 71 -17.75 -34.34 11.08
C LYS A 71 -17.68 -34.20 12.60
N ALA A 72 -16.70 -33.47 13.13
CA ALA A 72 -16.58 -33.22 14.57
C ALA A 72 -17.80 -32.49 15.14
N VAL A 73 -18.40 -31.58 14.36
CA VAL A 73 -19.61 -30.84 14.75
C VAL A 73 -20.86 -31.72 14.64
N PHE A 74 -21.02 -32.46 13.54
CA PHE A 74 -22.27 -33.17 13.27
C PHE A 74 -22.39 -34.56 13.91
N GLU A 75 -21.28 -35.27 14.10
CA GLU A 75 -21.28 -36.65 14.62
C GLU A 75 -21.83 -36.76 16.07
N PRO A 76 -21.51 -35.85 17.01
CA PRO A 76 -22.09 -35.86 18.36
C PRO A 76 -23.62 -35.73 18.37
N HIS A 77 -24.20 -35.10 17.34
CA HIS A 77 -25.62 -34.79 17.27
C HIS A 77 -26.38 -35.67 16.26
N ASN A 78 -25.74 -36.73 15.74
CA ASN A 78 -26.31 -37.63 14.74
C ASN A 78 -26.78 -36.93 13.44
N ILE A 79 -26.17 -35.81 13.08
CA ILE A 79 -26.45 -35.09 11.83
C ILE A 79 -25.61 -35.72 10.70
N PRO A 80 -26.18 -36.04 9.53
CA PRO A 80 -25.42 -36.61 8.43
C PRO A 80 -24.48 -35.57 7.78
N VAL A 81 -23.17 -35.82 7.82
CA VAL A 81 -22.11 -34.92 7.32
C VAL A 81 -22.26 -34.52 5.84
N THR A 82 -22.91 -35.36 5.05
CA THR A 82 -23.07 -35.18 3.60
C THR A 82 -24.09 -34.12 3.21
N LYS A 83 -24.95 -33.64 4.13
CA LYS A 83 -26.00 -32.65 3.82
C LYS A 83 -26.01 -31.50 4.82
N VAL A 84 -25.38 -30.39 4.46
CA VAL A 84 -25.51 -29.10 5.17
C VAL A 84 -26.79 -28.41 4.70
N SER A 85 -27.90 -28.75 5.37
CA SER A 85 -29.22 -28.16 5.13
C SER A 85 -29.49 -27.00 6.11
N LEU A 86 -30.45 -26.12 5.78
CA LEU A 86 -30.86 -25.05 6.69
C LEU A 86 -31.37 -25.60 8.02
N ARG A 87 -32.12 -26.72 7.99
CA ARG A 87 -32.58 -27.42 9.19
C ARG A 87 -31.43 -27.93 10.07
N ALA A 88 -30.34 -28.41 9.47
CA ALA A 88 -29.17 -28.85 10.22
C ALA A 88 -28.44 -27.67 10.86
N ALA A 89 -28.36 -26.53 10.16
CA ALA A 89 -27.78 -25.31 10.70
C ALA A 89 -28.62 -24.75 11.85
N ASP A 90 -29.95 -24.74 11.70
CA ASP A 90 -30.91 -24.36 12.75
C ASP A 90 -30.78 -25.24 14.00
N GLN A 91 -30.63 -26.56 13.82
CA GLN A 91 -30.37 -27.49 14.92
C GLN A 91 -29.03 -27.22 15.64
N VAL A 92 -27.96 -26.94 14.87
CA VAL A 92 -26.66 -26.58 15.47
C VAL A 92 -26.76 -25.27 16.23
N LEU A 93 -27.41 -24.26 15.66
CA LEU A 93 -27.61 -22.96 16.29
C LEU A 93 -28.43 -23.06 17.58
N ALA A 94 -29.51 -23.86 17.58
CA ALA A 94 -30.29 -24.13 18.78
C ALA A 94 -29.48 -24.80 19.89
N LEU A 95 -28.55 -25.70 19.54
CA LEU A 95 -27.63 -26.32 20.50
C LEU A 95 -26.64 -25.30 21.06
N LEU A 96 -26.08 -24.44 20.21
CA LEU A 96 -25.16 -23.38 20.63
C LEU A 96 -25.84 -22.37 21.56
N ARG A 97 -27.08 -21.99 21.28
CA ARG A 97 -27.90 -21.08 22.12
C ARG A 97 -28.32 -21.69 23.45
N SER A 98 -28.32 -23.02 23.56
CA SER A 98 -28.69 -23.72 24.80
C SER A 98 -27.51 -23.92 25.75
N ASP A 99 -26.30 -23.51 25.36
CA ASP A 99 -25.10 -23.62 26.18
C ASP A 99 -25.01 -22.41 27.13
N ASP A 100 -24.85 -22.65 28.43
CA ASP A 100 -24.71 -21.59 29.44
C ASP A 100 -23.36 -20.85 29.32
N THR A 101 -22.37 -21.50 28.69
CA THR A 101 -21.02 -20.95 28.48
C THR A 101 -20.64 -21.05 27.00
N PRO A 102 -21.29 -20.28 26.12
CA PRO A 102 -21.16 -20.46 24.68
C PRO A 102 -19.73 -20.27 24.16
N ALA A 103 -18.94 -19.38 24.76
CA ALA A 103 -17.55 -19.15 24.36
C ALA A 103 -16.63 -20.34 24.70
N GLU A 104 -17.02 -21.16 25.68
CA GLU A 104 -16.32 -22.38 26.09
C GLU A 104 -16.88 -23.64 25.42
N SER A 105 -17.95 -23.48 24.63
CA SER A 105 -18.68 -24.60 24.04
C SER A 105 -17.76 -25.48 23.20
N PRO A 106 -17.68 -26.80 23.44
CA PRO A 106 -16.82 -27.67 22.65
C PRO A 106 -17.30 -27.79 21.20
N ILE A 107 -18.60 -27.57 20.94
CA ILE A 107 -19.17 -27.56 19.59
C ILE A 107 -18.67 -26.33 18.84
N LEU A 108 -18.80 -25.16 19.47
CA LEU A 108 -18.34 -23.91 18.89
C LEU A 108 -16.82 -23.91 18.74
N GLY A 109 -16.10 -24.34 19.77
CA GLY A 109 -14.65 -24.56 19.71
C GLY A 109 -14.26 -25.47 18.55
N ALA A 110 -14.95 -26.59 18.31
CA ALA A 110 -14.67 -27.45 17.16
C ALA A 110 -15.01 -26.80 15.80
N MET A 111 -16.05 -25.96 15.74
CA MET A 111 -16.40 -25.18 14.55
C MET A 111 -15.31 -24.16 14.22
N LEU A 112 -14.76 -23.53 15.25
CA LEU A 112 -13.84 -22.39 15.14
C LEU A 112 -12.37 -22.77 15.30
N ASN A 113 -12.06 -24.03 15.64
CA ASN A 113 -10.71 -24.47 15.99
C ASN A 113 -9.66 -24.10 14.94
N PRO A 114 -9.89 -24.25 13.62
CA PRO A 114 -8.88 -23.85 12.63
C PRO A 114 -8.60 -22.34 12.58
N ALA A 115 -9.55 -21.52 13.03
CA ALA A 115 -9.37 -20.09 13.21
C ALA A 115 -8.71 -19.79 14.58
N ALA A 116 -9.09 -20.52 15.63
CA ALA A 116 -8.48 -20.40 16.97
C ALA A 116 -7.02 -20.88 17.03
N GLU A 117 -6.62 -21.85 16.19
CA GLU A 117 -5.24 -22.31 16.04
C GLU A 117 -4.28 -21.17 15.68
N LEU A 118 -4.77 -20.10 15.03
CA LEU A 118 -4.02 -18.87 14.80
C LEU A 118 -3.48 -18.29 16.11
N PHE A 119 -4.33 -18.21 17.13
CA PHE A 119 -4.01 -17.60 18.43
C PHE A 119 -3.33 -18.57 19.39
N HIS A 120 -3.29 -19.86 19.06
CA HIS A 120 -2.46 -20.82 19.76
C HIS A 120 -0.99 -20.75 19.31
N HIS A 121 -0.73 -20.63 18.01
CA HIS A 121 0.63 -20.82 17.47
C HIS A 121 1.35 -19.54 17.08
N ALA A 122 0.66 -18.41 17.06
CA ALA A 122 1.28 -17.18 16.64
C ALA A 122 2.07 -16.50 17.76
N ALA A 123 3.38 -16.72 17.81
CA ALA A 123 4.29 -15.76 18.41
C ALA A 123 4.33 -14.52 17.51
N PHE A 124 3.38 -13.60 17.69
CA PHE A 124 3.36 -12.35 16.96
C PHE A 124 4.32 -11.35 17.61
N GLU A 125 5.44 -11.05 16.95
CA GLU A 125 6.13 -9.81 17.25
C GLU A 125 5.24 -8.64 16.77
N SER A 126 5.03 -7.63 17.60
CA SER A 126 4.13 -6.48 17.31
C SER A 126 4.45 -5.81 15.96
N GLY A 127 5.72 -5.78 15.56
CA GLY A 127 6.19 -5.26 14.28
C GLY A 127 5.72 -6.06 13.06
N GLN A 128 5.57 -7.38 13.17
CA GLN A 128 5.23 -8.25 12.04
C GLN A 128 3.74 -8.17 11.67
N VAL A 129 2.86 -8.11 12.67
CA VAL A 129 1.41 -7.87 12.47
C VAL A 129 1.18 -6.48 11.91
N THR A 130 1.89 -5.49 12.45
CA THR A 130 1.90 -4.13 11.91
C THR A 130 2.38 -4.12 10.46
N GLY A 131 3.38 -4.93 10.12
CA GLY A 131 3.86 -5.12 8.76
C GLY A 131 2.79 -5.63 7.80
N LEU A 132 2.09 -6.71 8.17
CA LEU A 132 0.96 -7.23 7.38
C LEU A 132 -0.13 -6.18 7.21
N ARG A 133 -0.44 -5.44 8.28
CA ARG A 133 -1.48 -4.39 8.29
C ARG A 133 -1.16 -3.22 7.39
N LEU A 134 0.04 -2.68 7.52
CA LEU A 134 0.49 -1.50 6.81
C LEU A 134 1.03 -1.82 5.41
N LYS A 135 0.94 -3.08 4.97
CA LYS A 135 1.51 -3.58 3.71
C LYS A 135 3.04 -3.38 3.63
N LEU A 136 3.72 -3.38 4.77
CA LEU A 136 5.18 -3.26 4.86
C LEU A 136 5.80 -4.63 4.65
N VAL A 137 6.24 -4.87 3.42
CA VAL A 137 6.70 -6.16 2.91
C VAL A 137 7.80 -6.75 3.78
N ASP A 138 8.77 -5.93 4.21
CA ASP A 138 9.95 -6.41 4.91
C ASP A 138 9.64 -6.82 6.36
N LEU A 139 8.59 -6.26 6.97
CA LEU A 139 8.07 -6.66 8.28
C LEU A 139 7.09 -7.84 8.19
N ALA A 140 6.32 -7.93 7.11
CA ALA A 140 5.32 -8.97 6.90
C ALA A 140 5.93 -10.30 6.45
N LEU A 141 6.96 -10.26 5.59
CA LEU A 141 7.53 -11.45 4.95
C LEU A 141 8.10 -12.47 5.94
N PRO A 142 8.82 -12.09 7.01
CA PRO A 142 9.29 -13.05 8.01
C PRO A 142 8.16 -13.88 8.60
N LEU A 143 7.05 -13.23 9.00
CA LEU A 143 5.86 -13.91 9.54
C LEU A 143 5.25 -14.89 8.53
N ILE A 144 5.23 -14.49 7.26
CA ILE A 144 4.68 -15.31 6.16
C ILE A 144 5.55 -16.54 5.88
N VAL A 145 6.87 -16.38 5.85
CA VAL A 145 7.82 -17.44 5.48
C VAL A 145 8.09 -18.41 6.62
N THR A 146 8.08 -17.91 7.86
CA THR A 146 8.42 -18.72 9.04
C THR A 146 7.21 -19.39 9.68
N ASN A 147 6.00 -18.90 9.41
CA ASN A 147 4.81 -19.28 10.16
C ASN A 147 3.65 -19.72 9.25
N ASP A 148 3.88 -20.80 8.49
CA ASP A 148 2.90 -21.40 7.56
C ASP A 148 1.53 -21.66 8.21
N GLN A 149 1.51 -22.02 9.50
CA GLN A 149 0.28 -22.29 10.24
C GLN A 149 -0.54 -21.01 10.49
N VAL A 150 0.12 -19.89 10.76
CA VAL A 150 -0.51 -18.58 10.93
C VAL A 150 -1.15 -18.14 9.61
N VAL A 151 -0.44 -18.28 8.49
CA VAL A 151 -0.98 -17.95 7.17
C VAL A 151 -2.14 -18.86 6.79
N ALA A 152 -2.04 -20.16 7.07
CA ALA A 152 -3.13 -21.11 6.86
C ALA A 152 -4.36 -20.81 7.73
N GLY A 153 -4.15 -20.44 8.99
CA GLY A 153 -5.18 -20.01 9.94
C GLY A 153 -5.89 -18.74 9.47
N LEU A 154 -5.13 -17.68 9.16
CA LEU A 154 -5.67 -16.42 8.62
C LEU A 154 -6.43 -16.63 7.31
N ARG A 155 -5.90 -17.46 6.41
CA ARG A 155 -6.59 -17.81 5.16
C ARG A 155 -7.90 -18.55 5.39
N THR A 156 -7.91 -19.46 6.37
CA THR A 156 -9.12 -20.18 6.77
C THR A 156 -10.14 -19.23 7.40
N TRP A 157 -9.68 -18.33 8.27
CA TRP A 157 -10.47 -17.27 8.88
C TRP A 157 -11.11 -16.38 7.82
N HIS A 158 -10.34 -15.80 6.90
CA HIS A 158 -10.86 -14.94 5.83
C HIS A 158 -11.82 -15.65 4.88
N ARG A 159 -11.67 -16.97 4.71
CA ARG A 159 -12.64 -17.76 3.93
C ARG A 159 -13.98 -17.87 4.65
N TRP A 160 -13.98 -17.83 5.98
CA TRP A 160 -15.16 -18.06 6.82
C TRP A 160 -15.85 -16.78 7.28
N ALA A 161 -15.07 -15.74 7.56
CA ALA A 161 -15.53 -14.58 8.30
C ALA A 161 -16.45 -13.66 7.47
N GLU A 162 -17.74 -13.75 7.78
CA GLU A 162 -18.63 -12.60 7.85
C GLU A 162 -18.34 -11.85 9.17
N ASP A 163 -18.66 -10.57 9.27
CA ASP A 163 -18.31 -9.73 10.44
C ASP A 163 -18.83 -10.32 11.76
N SER A 164 -20.08 -10.80 11.77
CA SER A 164 -20.72 -11.46 12.94
C SER A 164 -19.99 -12.73 13.39
N PHE A 165 -19.25 -13.38 12.49
CA PHE A 165 -18.52 -14.59 12.79
C PHE A 165 -17.13 -14.30 13.38
N GLU A 166 -16.55 -13.17 13.00
CA GLU A 166 -15.26 -12.74 13.53
C GLU A 166 -15.34 -12.51 15.05
N ASP A 167 -16.33 -11.74 15.49
CA ASP A 167 -16.50 -11.39 16.91
C ASP A 167 -16.80 -12.63 17.76
N LEU A 168 -17.61 -13.57 17.24
CA LEU A 168 -17.87 -14.85 17.90
C LEU A 168 -16.60 -15.72 17.97
N THR A 169 -15.78 -15.71 16.93
CA THR A 169 -14.50 -16.44 16.90
C THR A 169 -13.52 -15.88 17.91
N LEU A 170 -13.39 -14.55 18.00
CA LEU A 170 -12.54 -13.89 18.99
C LEU A 170 -13.02 -14.20 20.42
N SER A 171 -14.33 -14.19 20.65
CA SER A 171 -14.93 -14.58 21.93
C SER A 171 -14.56 -16.02 22.32
N VAL A 172 -14.62 -16.95 21.38
CA VAL A 172 -14.27 -18.36 21.62
C VAL A 172 -12.78 -18.56 21.82
N VAL A 173 -11.92 -17.80 21.13
CA VAL A 173 -10.46 -17.82 21.37
C VAL A 173 -10.15 -17.43 22.82
N ILE A 174 -10.85 -16.43 23.35
CA ILE A 174 -10.69 -16.00 24.74
C ILE A 174 -11.27 -17.08 25.68
N GLY A 175 -12.48 -17.58 25.41
CA GLY A 175 -13.13 -18.62 26.22
C GLY A 175 -12.36 -19.94 26.29
N LEU A 176 -11.72 -20.35 25.18
CA LEU A 176 -10.85 -21.53 25.11
C LEU A 176 -9.47 -21.32 25.73
N LYS A 177 -9.18 -20.10 26.22
CA LYS A 177 -7.94 -19.75 26.91
C LYS A 177 -6.73 -20.01 26.02
N CYS A 178 -6.81 -19.57 24.76
CA CYS A 178 -5.66 -19.63 23.86
C CYS A 178 -4.48 -18.82 24.43
N SER A 179 -3.25 -19.23 24.09
CA SER A 179 -2.02 -18.59 24.57
C SER A 179 -1.99 -17.09 24.28
N HIS A 180 -2.57 -16.66 23.16
CA HIS A 180 -2.67 -15.27 22.77
C HIS A 180 -4.10 -14.68 22.89
N ALA A 181 -4.88 -15.13 23.88
CA ALA A 181 -6.24 -14.63 24.13
C ALA A 181 -6.32 -13.10 24.30
N ALA A 182 -5.29 -12.46 24.89
CA ALA A 182 -5.22 -11.02 25.02
C ALA A 182 -5.25 -10.27 23.68
N LEU A 183 -4.60 -10.83 22.65
CA LEU A 183 -4.64 -10.25 21.31
C LEU A 183 -6.05 -10.34 20.71
N ALA A 184 -6.76 -11.44 20.94
CA ALA A 184 -8.15 -11.56 20.53
C ALA A 184 -9.05 -10.55 21.25
N ALA A 185 -8.81 -10.32 22.54
CA ALA A 185 -9.51 -9.29 23.32
C ALA A 185 -9.26 -7.88 22.79
N ALA A 186 -8.02 -7.55 22.40
CA ALA A 186 -7.68 -6.26 21.79
C ALA A 186 -8.42 -6.02 20.45
N TYR A 187 -8.58 -7.06 19.62
CA TYR A 187 -9.37 -6.97 18.39
C TYR A 187 -10.88 -6.88 18.67
N LEU A 188 -11.37 -7.64 19.64
CA LEU A 188 -12.79 -7.63 20.00
C LEU A 188 -13.23 -6.27 20.56
N SER A 189 -12.34 -5.64 21.34
CA SER A 189 -12.51 -4.27 21.87
C SER A 189 -12.68 -3.21 20.78
N ALA A 190 -12.19 -3.45 19.56
CA ALA A 190 -12.36 -2.50 18.45
C ALA A 190 -13.82 -2.45 17.95
N SER A 191 -14.57 -3.53 18.14
CA SER A 191 -15.95 -3.67 17.64
C SER A 191 -17.01 -3.45 18.73
N HIS A 192 -16.64 -3.60 20.01
CA HIS A 192 -17.57 -3.64 21.16
C HIS A 192 -17.13 -2.62 22.23
N PRO A 193 -17.79 -1.45 22.33
CA PRO A 193 -17.37 -0.36 23.23
C PRO A 193 -17.36 -0.74 24.71
N ASP A 194 -18.30 -1.57 25.15
CA ASP A 194 -18.40 -2.12 26.50
C ASP A 194 -17.20 -3.02 26.84
N ILE A 195 -16.77 -3.84 25.89
CA ILE A 195 -15.54 -4.64 26.00
C ILE A 195 -14.31 -3.73 26.01
N ALA A 196 -14.29 -2.67 25.19
CA ALA A 196 -13.19 -1.73 25.11
C ALA A 196 -12.91 -1.04 26.46
N GLU A 197 -13.96 -0.55 27.13
CA GLU A 197 -13.85 0.08 28.44
C GLU A 197 -13.22 -0.87 29.47
N ARG A 198 -13.72 -2.12 29.53
CA ARG A 198 -13.21 -3.15 30.45
C ARG A 198 -11.79 -3.58 30.11
N TYR A 199 -11.48 -3.66 28.83
CA TYR A 199 -10.13 -3.97 28.35
C TYR A 199 -9.13 -2.87 28.68
N THR A 200 -9.52 -1.59 28.53
CA THR A 200 -8.69 -0.45 28.94
C THR A 200 -8.41 -0.46 30.45
N ALA A 201 -9.40 -0.80 31.28
CA ALA A 201 -9.19 -1.00 32.71
C ALA A 201 -8.17 -2.13 33.00
N LEU A 202 -8.24 -3.23 32.24
CA LEU A 202 -7.24 -4.31 32.34
C LEU A 202 -5.85 -3.87 31.89
N CYS A 203 -5.71 -3.02 30.87
CA CYS A 203 -4.41 -2.50 30.44
C CYS A 203 -3.71 -1.68 31.53
N ALA A 204 -4.46 -1.03 32.43
CA ALA A 204 -3.88 -0.35 33.58
C ALA A 204 -3.31 -1.34 34.62
N GLU A 205 -3.95 -2.51 34.80
CA GLU A 205 -3.46 -3.59 35.68
C GLU A 205 -2.32 -4.40 35.04
N TYR A 206 -2.36 -4.56 33.71
CA TYR A 206 -1.41 -5.35 32.92
C TYR A 206 -0.82 -4.53 31.76
N PRO A 207 0.22 -3.71 32.03
CA PRO A 207 0.79 -2.80 31.03
C PRO A 207 1.40 -3.49 29.80
N ALA A 208 1.68 -4.79 29.88
CA ALA A 208 2.20 -5.59 28.78
C ALA A 208 1.11 -6.02 27.77
N LEU A 209 -0.17 -5.78 28.08
CA LEU A 209 -1.28 -6.09 27.18
C LEU A 209 -1.16 -5.29 25.86
N PRO A 210 -1.55 -5.90 24.72
CA PRO A 210 -1.57 -5.17 23.46
C PRO A 210 -2.58 -4.02 23.51
N PRO A 211 -2.30 -2.87 22.86
CA PRO A 211 -3.27 -1.79 22.77
C PRO A 211 -4.51 -2.24 21.97
N VAL A 212 -5.64 -1.56 22.18
CA VAL A 212 -6.87 -1.79 21.39
C VAL A 212 -6.53 -1.72 19.91
N ALA A 213 -6.93 -2.74 19.14
CA ALA A 213 -6.60 -2.81 17.74
C ALA A 213 -7.44 -1.80 16.94
N ILE A 214 -6.84 -1.24 15.88
CA ILE A 214 -7.56 -0.35 14.96
C ILE A 214 -8.24 -1.21 13.89
N GLY A 215 -9.54 -1.43 14.05
CA GLY A 215 -10.40 -2.16 13.12
C GLY A 215 -10.35 -3.69 13.23
N ARG A 216 -11.17 -4.34 12.40
CA ARG A 216 -11.35 -5.81 12.36
C ARG A 216 -10.13 -6.53 11.79
N LEU A 217 -9.82 -7.73 12.28
CA LEU A 217 -8.77 -8.62 11.76
C LEU A 217 -8.95 -8.87 10.25
N THR A 218 -10.20 -9.02 9.80
CA THR A 218 -10.53 -9.22 8.37
C THR A 218 -10.34 -8.00 7.49
N THR A 219 -10.39 -6.79 8.07
CA THR A 219 -10.16 -5.55 7.32
C THR A 219 -8.70 -5.12 7.33
N THR A 220 -7.94 -5.59 8.32
CA THR A 220 -6.56 -5.18 8.57
C THR A 220 -5.52 -6.06 7.88
N ASN A 221 -5.87 -7.20 7.27
CA ASN A 221 -4.89 -8.10 6.66
C ASN A 221 -5.10 -8.37 5.15
N PRO A 222 -4.62 -7.47 4.26
CA PRO A 222 -4.90 -7.52 2.82
C PRO A 222 -4.33 -8.75 2.10
N LEU A 223 -3.17 -9.25 2.53
CA LEU A 223 -2.54 -10.42 1.90
C LEU A 223 -3.36 -11.69 2.12
N THR A 224 -3.82 -11.91 3.34
CA THR A 224 -4.51 -13.16 3.70
C THR A 224 -5.94 -13.18 3.16
N ARG A 225 -6.58 -12.02 3.01
CA ARG A 225 -7.80 -11.85 2.20
C ARG A 225 -7.59 -12.28 0.74
N TYR A 226 -6.54 -11.76 0.09
CA TYR A 226 -6.21 -12.10 -1.30
C TYR A 226 -5.95 -13.61 -1.47
N LEU A 227 -5.20 -14.20 -0.55
CA LEU A 227 -4.92 -15.64 -0.52
C LEU A 227 -6.17 -16.49 -0.24
N ALA A 228 -7.12 -15.99 0.56
CA ALA A 228 -8.38 -16.67 0.83
C ALA A 228 -9.28 -16.76 -0.42
N GLY A 229 -9.33 -15.70 -1.22
CA GLY A 229 -10.02 -15.70 -2.52
C GLY A 229 -9.35 -16.61 -3.58
N ARG A 230 -8.06 -16.93 -3.40
CA ARG A 230 -7.27 -17.72 -4.37
C ARG A 230 -6.57 -18.89 -3.68
N PRO A 231 -7.32 -19.93 -3.29
CA PRO A 231 -6.78 -21.01 -2.48
C PRO A 231 -5.66 -21.82 -3.15
N ASP A 232 -5.58 -21.79 -4.48
CA ASP A 232 -4.55 -22.51 -5.23
C ASP A 232 -3.24 -21.71 -5.36
N ARG A 233 -3.21 -20.42 -4.97
CA ARG A 233 -1.97 -19.63 -5.00
C ARG A 233 -1.05 -19.98 -3.83
N ARG A 234 0.24 -20.07 -4.16
CA ARG A 234 1.32 -20.31 -3.19
C ARG A 234 1.51 -19.08 -2.30
N ILE A 235 1.88 -19.32 -1.04
CA ILE A 235 2.32 -18.28 -0.10
C ILE A 235 3.60 -17.64 -0.68
N PRO A 236 3.72 -16.30 -0.71
CA PRO A 236 4.88 -15.63 -1.29
C PRO A 236 6.13 -15.95 -0.47
N GLY A 237 7.19 -16.38 -1.15
CA GLY A 237 8.49 -16.71 -0.53
C GLY A 237 9.50 -15.56 -0.62
N THR A 238 9.19 -14.52 -1.39
CA THR A 238 10.11 -13.39 -1.63
C THR A 238 9.42 -12.04 -1.48
N PRO A 239 10.18 -10.95 -1.20
CA PRO A 239 9.62 -9.60 -1.15
C PRO A 239 8.95 -9.17 -2.47
N ALA A 240 9.50 -9.59 -3.61
CA ALA A 240 8.95 -9.27 -4.93
C ALA A 240 7.59 -9.93 -5.17
N GLU A 241 7.46 -11.21 -4.84
CA GLU A 241 6.19 -11.94 -4.91
C GLU A 241 5.13 -11.31 -3.98
N LEU A 242 5.52 -10.96 -2.76
CA LEU A 242 4.63 -10.31 -1.80
C LEU A 242 4.18 -8.92 -2.29
N ARG A 243 5.09 -8.10 -2.82
CA ARG A 243 4.75 -6.79 -3.44
C ARG A 243 3.79 -6.95 -4.60
N MET A 244 4.03 -7.91 -5.50
CA MET A 244 3.16 -8.20 -6.62
C MET A 244 1.75 -8.59 -6.15
N MET A 245 1.65 -9.47 -5.15
CA MET A 245 0.37 -9.90 -4.60
C MET A 245 -0.39 -8.77 -3.89
N LEU A 246 0.30 -7.91 -3.14
CA LEU A 246 -0.32 -6.74 -2.50
C LEU A 246 -0.80 -5.69 -3.52
N ARG A 247 -0.09 -5.55 -4.65
CA ARG A 247 -0.54 -4.72 -5.78
C ARG A 247 -1.78 -5.32 -6.44
N ASP A 248 -1.80 -6.62 -6.68
CA ASP A 248 -2.98 -7.33 -7.22
C ASP A 248 -4.21 -7.18 -6.31
N ASP A 249 -4.07 -7.37 -4.99
CA ASP A 249 -5.17 -7.15 -4.03
C ASP A 249 -5.71 -5.72 -4.08
N SER A 250 -4.81 -4.74 -4.15
CA SER A 250 -5.20 -3.33 -4.21
C SER A 250 -6.00 -3.03 -5.49
N ARG A 251 -5.63 -3.64 -6.63
CA ARG A 251 -6.38 -3.55 -7.89
C ARG A 251 -7.76 -4.21 -7.79
N VAL A 252 -7.83 -5.41 -7.21
CA VAL A 252 -9.11 -6.12 -7.00
C VAL A 252 -10.03 -5.28 -6.13
N ARG A 253 -9.53 -4.71 -5.03
CA ARG A 253 -10.32 -3.84 -4.15
C ARG A 253 -10.82 -2.59 -4.86
N GLN A 254 -9.99 -1.96 -5.67
CA GLN A 254 -10.40 -0.80 -6.44
C GLN A 254 -11.53 -1.16 -7.42
N ALA A 255 -11.42 -2.31 -8.10
CA ALA A 255 -12.48 -2.82 -8.96
C ALA A 255 -13.77 -3.18 -8.19
N GLU A 256 -13.67 -3.79 -7.02
CA GLU A 256 -14.81 -4.09 -6.13
C GLU A 256 -15.51 -2.79 -5.66
N LEU A 257 -14.74 -1.77 -5.28
CA LEU A 257 -15.27 -0.47 -4.87
C LEU A 257 -15.95 0.25 -6.05
N GLU A 258 -15.33 0.25 -7.22
CA GLU A 258 -15.94 0.79 -8.43
C GLU A 258 -17.21 0.04 -8.82
N GLN A 259 -17.23 -1.28 -8.68
CA GLN A 259 -18.43 -2.09 -8.91
C GLN A 259 -19.53 -1.77 -7.90
N ALA A 260 -19.21 -1.69 -6.61
CA ALA A 260 -20.16 -1.32 -5.57
C ALA A 260 -20.70 0.10 -5.77
N GLN A 261 -19.86 1.05 -6.20
CA GLN A 261 -20.29 2.39 -6.58
C GLN A 261 -21.21 2.38 -7.80
N ARG A 262 -20.91 1.56 -8.83
CA ARG A 262 -21.78 1.38 -10.01
C ARG A 262 -23.10 0.71 -9.63
N GLU A 263 -23.11 -0.25 -8.72
CA GLU A 263 -24.32 -0.90 -8.22
C GLU A 263 -25.18 0.08 -7.42
N ARG A 264 -24.58 0.89 -6.54
CA ARG A 264 -25.26 1.99 -5.85
C ARG A 264 -25.84 3.01 -6.84
N ALA A 265 -25.06 3.45 -7.83
CA ALA A 265 -25.51 4.39 -8.86
C ALA A 265 -26.60 3.81 -9.78
N ARG A 266 -26.66 2.49 -9.93
CA ARG A 266 -27.70 1.79 -10.69
C ARG A 266 -28.97 1.54 -9.89
N THR A 267 -28.92 1.63 -8.56
CA THR A 267 -30.09 1.52 -7.71
C THR A 267 -30.68 2.93 -7.67
N PRO A 268 -31.75 3.24 -8.45
CA PRO A 268 -32.29 4.58 -8.48
C PRO A 268 -32.90 4.87 -7.11
N ASP A 269 -32.42 5.92 -6.47
CA ASP A 269 -33.00 6.47 -5.25
C ASP A 269 -34.27 7.25 -5.67
N ASP A 270 -35.30 6.52 -6.12
CA ASP A 270 -36.55 7.09 -6.66
C ASP A 270 -37.44 7.75 -5.58
N ASP A 271 -37.02 7.77 -4.30
CA ASP A 271 -37.77 8.34 -3.18
C ASP A 271 -37.05 9.49 -2.44
N ALA A 272 -35.90 9.97 -2.93
CA ALA A 272 -35.22 11.11 -2.30
C ALA A 272 -35.85 12.46 -2.75
N PRO A 273 -36.48 13.26 -1.85
CA PRO A 273 -37.05 14.55 -2.22
C PRO A 273 -35.96 15.54 -2.65
N PRO A 274 -36.24 16.43 -3.63
CA PRO A 274 -35.26 17.36 -4.16
C PRO A 274 -34.79 18.34 -3.09
N LEU A 275 -33.48 18.41 -2.88
CA LEU A 275 -32.84 19.40 -1.99
C LEU A 275 -33.06 20.82 -2.53
N PRO A 276 -33.35 21.81 -1.66
CA PRO A 276 -33.54 23.19 -2.07
C PRO A 276 -32.21 23.82 -2.54
N ALA A 277 -32.31 24.67 -3.56
CA ALA A 277 -31.18 25.38 -4.16
C ALA A 277 -30.51 26.34 -3.15
N GLU A 278 -29.19 26.22 -3.03
CA GLU A 278 -28.37 27.13 -2.22
C GLU A 278 -28.33 28.55 -2.82
N PRO A 279 -28.38 29.61 -2.00
CA PRO A 279 -28.33 30.98 -2.48
C PRO A 279 -26.90 31.44 -2.78
N GLU A 280 -26.76 32.18 -3.88
CA GLU A 280 -25.54 32.90 -4.29
C GLU A 280 -25.15 33.95 -3.24
N VAL A 281 -23.94 33.85 -2.67
CA VAL A 281 -23.40 34.86 -1.74
C VAL A 281 -22.46 35.80 -2.48
N SER A 282 -22.85 37.07 -2.47
CA SER A 282 -22.20 38.26 -3.03
C SER A 282 -20.92 38.66 -2.29
N SER A 283 -19.94 39.12 -3.06
CA SER A 283 -18.64 39.64 -2.63
C SER A 283 -18.68 41.11 -2.15
N ALA A 284 -17.92 41.45 -1.11
CA ALA A 284 -17.58 42.81 -0.66
C ALA A 284 -16.25 42.83 0.16
N PRO A 285 -15.54 43.97 0.28
CA PRO A 285 -14.07 44.05 0.15
C PRO A 285 -13.25 44.22 1.46
N GLU A 286 -11.94 44.02 1.34
CA GLU A 286 -10.86 44.12 2.35
C GLU A 286 -10.56 45.56 2.87
N PRO A 287 -10.02 45.68 4.09
CA PRO A 287 -9.06 46.74 4.44
C PRO A 287 -7.72 46.20 4.98
N SER A 288 -6.66 46.96 4.68
CA SER A 288 -5.23 46.64 4.86
C SER A 288 -4.66 46.86 6.28
N GLU A 289 -3.59 46.12 6.57
CA GLU A 289 -2.80 45.97 7.82
C GLU A 289 -2.06 47.22 8.37
N PRO A 290 -1.61 47.13 9.64
CA PRO A 290 -0.22 47.43 10.02
C PRO A 290 0.50 46.22 10.68
N PRO A 291 1.86 46.17 10.66
CA PRO A 291 2.62 44.92 10.74
C PRO A 291 3.21 44.60 12.13
N ALA A 292 3.35 43.31 12.47
CA ALA A 292 4.42 42.75 13.33
C ALA A 292 4.41 41.20 13.43
N GLY A 293 5.49 40.54 12.97
CA GLY A 293 5.97 39.17 13.33
C GLY A 293 5.15 37.96 12.81
N PRO A 294 5.76 36.87 12.28
CA PRO A 294 5.02 35.84 11.53
C PRO A 294 4.19 34.92 12.45
N PRO A 295 2.85 34.92 12.36
CA PRO A 295 1.99 33.94 13.03
C PRO A 295 1.57 32.84 12.05
N LEU A 296 1.43 31.61 12.54
CA LEU A 296 0.89 30.44 11.82
C LEU A 296 -0.66 30.45 11.76
N GLU A 297 -1.30 31.63 11.75
CA GLU A 297 -2.69 31.76 12.24
C GLU A 297 -3.83 31.46 11.23
N ASP A 298 -3.60 31.51 9.92
CA ASP A 298 -4.69 31.38 8.92
C ASP A 298 -4.77 30.01 8.21
N GLY A 299 -4.26 28.95 8.84
CA GLY A 299 -4.40 27.59 8.32
C GLY A 299 -5.80 26.98 8.52
N PRO A 300 -6.19 25.97 7.71
CA PRO A 300 -7.42 25.21 7.92
C PRO A 300 -7.42 24.53 9.31
N ALA A 301 -8.60 24.45 9.93
CA ALA A 301 -8.78 23.88 11.27
C ALA A 301 -8.43 22.39 11.34
N LEU A 302 -8.73 21.66 10.27
CA LEU A 302 -8.40 20.25 10.12
C LEU A 302 -7.43 20.04 8.95
N PRO A 303 -6.53 19.04 9.04
CA PRO A 303 -5.66 18.73 7.94
C PRO A 303 -6.44 18.25 6.72
N GLY A 304 -6.08 18.76 5.54
CA GLY A 304 -6.67 18.34 4.28
C GLY A 304 -6.23 16.93 3.87
N VAL A 305 -6.86 16.39 2.84
CA VAL A 305 -6.48 15.08 2.25
C VAL A 305 -5.00 15.04 1.87
N GLN A 306 -4.45 16.16 1.41
CA GLN A 306 -3.05 16.28 1.02
C GLN A 306 -2.09 16.21 2.22
N ASP A 307 -2.43 16.84 3.34
CA ASP A 307 -1.61 16.82 4.57
C ASP A 307 -1.50 15.39 5.11
N TRP A 308 -2.62 14.66 5.10
CA TRP A 308 -2.65 13.24 5.45
C TRP A 308 -1.83 12.37 4.50
N ALA A 309 -1.92 12.61 3.18
CA ALA A 309 -1.13 11.88 2.21
C ALA A 309 0.38 12.11 2.42
N ASN A 310 0.78 13.36 2.67
CA ASN A 310 2.17 13.72 2.95
C ASN A 310 2.70 13.03 4.22
N ALA A 311 1.91 13.04 5.30
CA ALA A 311 2.26 12.36 6.53
C ALA A 311 2.38 10.83 6.38
N VAL A 312 1.49 10.20 5.60
CA VAL A 312 1.59 8.76 5.33
C VAL A 312 2.86 8.42 4.55
N ILE A 313 3.22 9.24 3.55
CA ILE A 313 4.46 9.07 2.79
C ILE A 313 5.67 9.24 3.71
N ALA A 314 5.68 10.29 4.52
CA ALA A 314 6.77 10.59 5.43
C ALA A 314 6.93 9.51 6.52
N SER A 315 5.83 9.03 7.10
CA SER A 315 5.80 7.89 8.02
C SER A 315 6.40 6.64 7.40
N ARG A 316 6.11 6.35 6.13
CA ARG A 316 6.71 5.19 5.42
C ARG A 316 8.22 5.34 5.27
N ARG A 317 8.70 6.51 4.86
CA ARG A 317 10.15 6.78 4.73
C ARG A 317 10.87 6.68 6.07
N ILE A 318 10.30 7.23 7.13
CA ILE A 318 10.82 7.10 8.50
C ILE A 318 10.91 5.62 8.88
N THR A 319 9.84 4.86 8.60
CA THR A 319 9.81 3.43 8.90
C THR A 319 10.87 2.67 8.11
N GLU A 320 11.02 2.94 6.81
CA GLU A 320 12.04 2.33 5.96
C GLU A 320 13.47 2.63 6.46
N ARG A 321 13.75 3.87 6.86
CA ARG A 321 15.05 4.28 7.43
C ARG A 321 15.32 3.61 8.78
N LEU A 322 14.33 3.60 9.68
CA LEU A 322 14.44 2.92 10.97
C LEU A 322 14.70 1.42 10.80
N ILE A 323 14.04 0.76 9.84
CA ILE A 323 14.30 -0.65 9.50
C ILE A 323 15.73 -0.83 8.96
N ALA A 324 16.24 0.12 8.19
CA ALA A 324 17.62 0.12 7.70
C ALA A 324 18.67 0.44 8.79
N GLY A 325 18.25 0.77 10.02
CA GLY A 325 19.14 1.21 11.10
C GLY A 325 19.63 2.65 10.95
N GLU A 326 18.99 3.43 10.09
CA GLU A 326 19.29 4.83 9.83
C GLU A 326 18.39 5.74 10.67
N ALA A 327 18.93 6.89 11.09
CA ALA A 327 18.14 7.90 11.79
C ALA A 327 17.07 8.50 10.84
N PRO A 328 15.85 8.80 11.35
CA PRO A 328 14.81 9.51 10.59
C PRO A 328 15.33 10.86 10.07
N ASP A 329 14.92 11.24 8.86
CA ASP A 329 15.20 12.59 8.36
C ASP A 329 14.35 13.62 9.12
N PRO A 330 14.93 14.73 9.61
CA PRO A 330 14.15 15.85 10.13
C PRO A 330 13.06 16.34 9.15
N VAL A 331 13.32 16.24 7.85
CA VAL A 331 12.34 16.63 6.81
C VAL A 331 11.13 15.70 6.80
N ASP A 332 11.32 14.39 7.04
CA ASP A 332 10.21 13.43 7.07
C ASP A 332 9.41 13.54 8.40
N LEU A 333 10.00 14.11 9.46
CA LEU A 333 9.28 14.35 10.72
C LEU A 333 8.33 15.56 10.64
N LEU A 334 8.63 16.53 9.78
CA LEU A 334 7.90 17.79 9.70
C LEU A 334 6.40 17.60 9.37
N PRO A 335 5.98 16.78 8.37
CA PRO A 335 4.56 16.58 8.09
C PRO A 335 3.80 15.93 9.25
N LEU A 336 4.44 15.00 9.98
CA LEU A 336 3.83 14.35 11.14
C LEU A 336 3.65 15.33 12.30
N ARG A 337 4.66 16.16 12.55
CA ARG A 337 4.59 17.22 13.56
C ARG A 337 3.51 18.25 13.23
N VAL A 338 3.42 18.69 11.97
CA VAL A 338 2.39 19.65 11.54
C VAL A 338 0.98 19.08 11.72
N LEU A 339 0.77 17.80 11.40
CA LEU A 339 -0.50 17.14 11.68
C LEU A 339 -0.81 17.10 13.18
N GLN A 340 0.17 16.72 14.01
CA GLN A 340 -0.01 16.69 15.45
C GLN A 340 -0.35 18.08 16.01
N GLU A 341 0.34 19.12 15.56
CA GLU A 341 0.07 20.52 15.93
C GLU A 341 -1.33 20.99 15.48
N GLN A 342 -1.88 20.46 14.37
CA GLN A 342 -3.25 20.74 13.92
C GLN A 342 -4.31 19.96 14.71
N MET A 343 -4.05 18.69 14.98
CA MET A 343 -5.03 17.79 15.58
C MET A 343 -5.18 18.02 17.08
N THR A 344 -4.11 18.47 17.77
CA THR A 344 -4.11 18.67 19.22
C THR A 344 -5.13 19.72 19.67
N PRO A 345 -5.18 20.94 19.11
CA PRO A 345 -6.17 21.95 19.50
C PRO A 345 -7.61 21.51 19.19
N MET A 346 -7.84 20.80 18.08
CA MET A 346 -9.17 20.30 17.75
C MET A 346 -9.63 19.20 18.71
N ALA A 347 -8.74 18.26 19.05
CA ALA A 347 -9.04 17.21 20.02
C ALA A 347 -9.30 17.79 21.41
N GLU A 348 -8.55 18.82 21.83
CA GLU A 348 -8.81 19.53 23.07
C GLU A 348 -10.16 20.25 23.05
N LEU A 349 -10.50 20.94 21.95
CA LEU A 349 -11.81 21.56 21.76
C LEU A 349 -12.94 20.53 21.92
N LEU A 350 -12.85 19.39 21.24
CA LEU A 350 -13.85 18.32 21.31
C LEU A 350 -13.89 17.65 22.68
N THR A 351 -12.77 17.59 23.39
CA THR A 351 -12.71 17.09 24.78
C THR A 351 -13.52 17.98 25.70
N LEU A 352 -13.40 19.31 25.57
CA LEU A 352 -14.17 20.27 26.36
C LEU A 352 -15.67 20.25 25.98
N VAL A 353 -15.99 20.10 24.70
CA VAL A 353 -17.38 20.04 24.21
C VAL A 353 -18.10 18.76 24.66
N LEU A 354 -17.43 17.61 24.61
CA LEU A 354 -18.03 16.31 24.93
C LEU A 354 -17.86 15.87 26.39
N GLY A 355 -17.00 16.54 27.16
CA GLY A 355 -16.68 16.16 28.54
C GLY A 355 -15.92 14.82 28.68
N ARG A 356 -15.30 14.33 27.60
CA ARG A 356 -14.51 13.09 27.58
C ARG A 356 -13.24 13.27 26.77
N GLN A 357 -12.15 12.61 27.15
CA GLN A 357 -10.86 12.76 26.49
C GLN A 357 -10.92 12.29 25.03
N VAL A 358 -10.54 13.15 24.10
CA VAL A 358 -10.42 12.85 22.66
C VAL A 358 -8.93 12.83 22.31
N ALA A 359 -8.46 11.74 21.71
CA ALA A 359 -7.07 11.64 21.25
C ALA A 359 -6.82 12.53 20.02
N PRO A 360 -5.62 13.09 19.84
CA PRO A 360 -5.26 13.92 18.68
C PRO A 360 -4.98 13.08 17.41
N THR A 361 -5.87 12.14 17.11
CA THR A 361 -5.82 11.28 15.91
C THR A 361 -7.02 11.57 15.02
N ARG A 362 -6.88 11.31 13.71
CA ARG A 362 -7.95 11.58 12.73
C ARG A 362 -9.26 10.90 13.11
N GLU A 363 -9.19 9.62 13.39
CA GLU A 363 -10.36 8.78 13.67
C GLU A 363 -11.07 9.23 14.95
N ALA A 364 -10.31 9.54 16.01
CA ALA A 364 -10.88 10.03 17.26
C ALA A 364 -11.55 11.38 17.09
N VAL A 365 -10.93 12.31 16.35
CA VAL A 365 -11.49 13.63 16.06
C VAL A 365 -12.70 13.54 15.13
N ASP A 366 -12.64 12.76 14.05
CA ASP A 366 -13.78 12.57 13.13
C ASP A 366 -14.98 11.95 13.87
N SER A 367 -14.73 10.93 14.70
CA SER A 367 -15.78 10.27 15.50
C SER A 367 -16.35 11.19 16.58
N ALA A 368 -15.49 11.95 17.26
CA ALA A 368 -15.92 12.93 18.26
C ALA A 368 -16.68 14.10 17.63
N LEU A 369 -16.29 14.56 16.45
CA LEU A 369 -17.01 15.59 15.69
C LEU A 369 -18.40 15.08 15.29
N ALA A 370 -18.50 13.86 14.77
CA ALA A 370 -19.78 13.25 14.40
C ALA A 370 -20.71 13.08 15.62
N LEU A 371 -20.16 12.71 16.78
CA LEU A 371 -20.94 12.65 18.03
C LEU A 371 -21.37 14.05 18.47
N ALA A 372 -20.45 15.01 18.51
CA ALA A 372 -20.74 16.38 18.93
C ALA A 372 -21.81 17.05 18.05
N LEU A 373 -21.84 16.74 16.76
CA LEU A 373 -22.86 17.25 15.82
C LEU A 373 -24.21 16.53 15.94
N SER A 374 -24.25 15.30 16.46
CA SER A 374 -25.49 14.54 16.62
C SER A 374 -26.19 14.79 17.97
N GLU A 375 -25.44 15.15 19.00
CA GLU A 375 -25.98 15.51 20.32
C GLU A 375 -26.39 17.00 20.38
N PRO A 376 -27.67 17.34 20.65
CA PRO A 376 -28.15 18.73 20.58
C PRO A 376 -27.43 19.71 21.52
N GLU A 377 -27.01 19.25 22.70
CA GLU A 377 -26.29 20.09 23.66
C GLU A 377 -24.83 20.28 23.22
N ALA A 378 -24.13 19.21 22.84
CA ALA A 378 -22.78 19.30 22.30
C ALA A 378 -22.72 20.17 21.03
N ALA A 379 -23.71 20.03 20.14
CA ALA A 379 -23.81 20.83 18.91
C ALA A 379 -24.02 22.33 19.21
N ARG A 380 -24.76 22.67 20.27
CA ARG A 380 -24.91 24.07 20.71
C ARG A 380 -23.59 24.64 21.25
N HIS A 381 -22.83 23.85 22.01
CA HIS A 381 -21.53 24.27 22.53
C HIS A 381 -20.46 24.34 21.44
N LEU A 382 -20.49 23.42 20.49
CA LEU A 382 -19.59 23.41 19.35
C LEU A 382 -19.92 24.58 18.42
N GLY A 383 -21.18 24.79 18.04
CA GLY A 383 -21.57 25.72 16.97
C GLY A 383 -21.36 25.13 15.58
N GLU A 384 -21.04 25.96 14.58
CA GLU A 384 -20.64 25.49 13.24
C GLU A 384 -19.28 24.80 13.30
N VAL A 385 -18.92 23.86 12.42
CA VAL A 385 -17.57 23.25 12.49
C VAL A 385 -16.50 24.32 12.22
N PRO A 386 -15.47 24.49 13.08
CA PRO A 386 -14.44 25.49 12.85
C PRO A 386 -13.75 25.29 11.50
N GLY A 387 -13.68 26.33 10.68
CA GLY A 387 -13.03 26.28 9.36
C GLY A 387 -11.53 26.53 9.43
N THR A 388 -11.08 27.32 10.42
CA THR A 388 -9.67 27.75 10.56
C THR A 388 -9.09 27.47 11.94
N ARG A 389 -7.76 27.42 12.05
CA ARG A 389 -7.06 27.26 13.34
C ARG A 389 -7.36 28.40 14.30
N ALA A 390 -7.42 29.64 13.80
CA ALA A 390 -7.80 30.80 14.59
C ALA A 390 -9.20 30.66 15.20
N GLU A 391 -10.13 30.02 14.48
CA GLU A 391 -11.47 29.74 14.98
C GLU A 391 -11.47 28.68 16.08
N VAL A 392 -10.70 27.59 15.91
CA VAL A 392 -10.49 26.58 16.95
C VAL A 392 -9.92 27.23 18.21
N ALA A 393 -8.85 28.02 18.09
CA ALA A 393 -8.21 28.69 19.21
C ALA A 393 -9.15 29.67 19.94
N ARG A 394 -9.94 30.45 19.19
CA ARG A 394 -10.93 31.39 19.74
C ARG A 394 -12.01 30.67 20.55
N ARG A 395 -12.53 29.55 20.04
CA ARG A 395 -13.57 28.78 20.72
C ARG A 395 -13.04 28.02 21.93
N LEU A 396 -11.83 27.50 21.83
CA LEU A 396 -11.14 26.86 22.92
C LEU A 396 -10.88 27.86 24.06
N ALA A 397 -10.49 29.10 23.74
CA ALA A 397 -10.39 30.18 24.73
C ALA A 397 -11.74 30.55 25.36
N ALA A 398 -12.84 30.56 24.58
CA ALA A 398 -14.18 30.81 25.09
C ALA A 398 -14.65 29.71 26.06
N LEU A 399 -14.47 28.44 25.71
CA LEU A 399 -14.86 27.31 26.57
C LEU A 399 -13.99 27.18 27.83
N ARG A 400 -12.73 27.61 27.79
CA ARG A 400 -11.87 27.69 28.99
C ARG A 400 -12.29 28.81 29.95
N THR A 401 -12.89 29.89 29.44
CA THR A 401 -13.30 31.05 30.25
C THR A 401 -14.71 30.92 30.80
N ASP A 402 -15.61 30.30 30.05
CA ASP A 402 -16.98 29.98 30.46
C ASP A 402 -17.24 28.49 30.20
N PRO A 403 -16.70 27.60 31.05
CA PRO A 403 -16.90 26.17 30.87
C PRO A 403 -18.40 25.87 30.91
N PRO A 404 -18.90 24.99 30.01
CA PRO A 404 -20.31 24.66 29.98
C PRO A 404 -20.75 24.27 31.38
N GLN A 405 -21.65 25.06 31.97
CA GLN A 405 -22.24 24.75 33.26
C GLN A 405 -23.03 23.48 33.07
N SER A 406 -22.39 22.34 33.35
CA SER A 406 -22.99 21.02 33.33
C SER A 406 -24.32 21.15 34.05
N GLY A 407 -25.41 21.01 33.30
CA GLY A 407 -26.75 21.23 33.81
C GLY A 407 -26.91 20.40 35.07
N ALA A 408 -26.99 21.09 36.21
CA ALA A 408 -27.24 20.49 37.50
C ALA A 408 -28.64 19.85 37.45
N GLY A 409 -28.67 18.58 37.05
CA GLY A 409 -29.90 17.87 36.71
C GLY A 409 -29.69 16.43 36.25
N ALA A 410 -28.65 15.75 36.75
CA ALA A 410 -28.54 14.29 36.70
C ALA A 410 -28.30 13.78 38.14
N PRO A 411 -28.94 12.68 38.57
CA PRO A 411 -29.00 12.27 39.97
C PRO A 411 -27.61 11.88 40.50
N GLU A 412 -27.25 12.42 41.66
CA GLU A 412 -26.08 12.04 42.45
C GLU A 412 -26.09 10.53 42.73
N ASP A 413 -25.20 9.81 42.06
CA ASP A 413 -24.51 8.66 42.65
C ASP A 413 -23.29 8.35 41.77
N THR A 414 -22.20 9.07 41.97
CA THR A 414 -20.87 8.59 41.58
C THR A 414 -19.79 9.26 42.41
N VAL A 415 -19.12 8.41 43.18
CA VAL A 415 -17.95 8.71 44.02
C VAL A 415 -16.83 9.28 43.15
N THR A 416 -16.45 10.53 43.39
CA THR A 416 -15.25 11.14 42.81
C THR A 416 -14.02 10.67 43.59
N PRO A 417 -13.03 9.97 43.00
CA PRO A 417 -11.73 9.85 43.61
C PRO A 417 -10.88 11.09 43.29
N ALA A 418 -10.02 11.44 44.25
CA ALA A 418 -9.19 12.63 44.23
C ALA A 418 -8.24 12.70 43.02
N VAL A 419 -8.11 13.91 42.48
CA VAL A 419 -7.08 14.29 41.51
C VAL A 419 -5.69 14.10 42.14
N PRO A 420 -4.80 13.25 41.58
CA PRO A 420 -3.39 13.33 41.90
C PRO A 420 -2.74 14.46 41.10
N GLU A 421 -1.82 15.15 41.75
CA GLU A 421 -0.98 16.22 41.21
C GLU A 421 -0.25 15.75 39.94
N SER A 422 -0.20 16.60 38.91
CA SER A 422 0.47 16.30 37.65
C SER A 422 2.00 16.34 37.84
N ASP A 423 2.63 15.16 37.79
CA ASP A 423 4.08 15.06 37.57
C ASP A 423 4.38 15.08 36.06
N ASP A 424 5.35 15.91 35.68
CA ASP A 424 5.91 16.07 34.33
C ASP A 424 6.50 14.74 33.79
N ALA A 425 5.65 13.90 33.18
CA ALA A 425 6.05 12.58 32.69
C ALA A 425 5.63 12.29 31.24
N ASP A 426 5.86 13.23 30.31
CA ASP A 426 5.70 12.97 28.86
C ASP A 426 7.01 13.08 28.05
N LEU A 427 8.16 13.19 28.73
CA LEU A 427 9.49 13.10 28.09
C LEU A 427 10.26 11.81 28.42
N ALA A 428 9.73 10.97 29.31
CA ALA A 428 10.41 9.73 29.76
C ALA A 428 10.37 8.62 28.70
N ASP A 429 9.38 8.58 27.82
CA ASP A 429 9.30 7.57 26.75
C ASP A 429 10.36 7.79 25.66
N LEU A 430 10.77 9.04 25.41
CA LEU A 430 11.88 9.32 24.49
C LEU A 430 13.23 8.99 25.14
N ASP A 431 13.38 9.28 26.44
CA ASP A 431 14.60 9.03 27.21
C ASP A 431 14.78 7.52 27.52
N GLY A 432 13.68 6.77 27.64
CA GLY A 432 13.66 5.30 27.75
C GLY A 432 14.00 4.60 26.44
N VAL A 433 13.55 5.13 25.30
CA VAL A 433 13.97 4.65 23.96
C VAL A 433 15.45 4.96 23.69
N LEU A 434 15.97 6.09 24.19
CA LEU A 434 17.37 6.47 24.08
C LEU A 434 18.31 5.79 25.11
N ARG A 435 17.78 5.30 26.24
CA ARG A 435 18.56 4.55 27.27
C ARG A 435 18.35 3.03 27.25
N GLY A 436 17.36 2.52 26.51
CA GLY A 436 17.07 1.09 26.35
C GLY A 436 18.06 0.37 25.42
N GLU A 437 17.83 -0.93 25.18
CA GLU A 437 18.76 -1.80 24.43
C GLU A 437 19.08 -1.29 23.01
N ALA A 438 18.14 -0.58 22.37
CA ALA A 438 18.33 0.10 21.08
C ALA A 438 19.25 1.34 21.19
N GLY A 439 19.09 2.14 22.24
CA GLY A 439 19.97 3.27 22.57
C GLY A 439 21.38 2.84 22.99
N ALA A 440 21.49 1.73 23.74
CA ALA A 440 22.77 1.12 24.09
C ALA A 440 23.51 0.56 22.85
N ARG A 441 22.77 0.00 21.87
CA ARG A 441 23.32 -0.43 20.58
C ARG A 441 23.78 0.76 19.73
N LEU A 442 23.01 1.85 19.69
CA LEU A 442 23.39 3.11 19.03
C LEU A 442 24.65 3.76 19.64
N ALA A 443 24.76 3.80 20.98
CA ALA A 443 25.95 4.29 21.67
C ALA A 443 27.18 3.39 21.44
N SER A 444 27.00 2.08 21.30
CA SER A 444 28.09 1.13 20.99
C SER A 444 28.61 1.23 19.55
N LEU A 445 27.77 1.70 18.61
CA LEU A 445 28.13 1.92 17.21
C LEU A 445 28.84 3.27 16.96
N ALA A 446 28.78 4.20 17.91
CA ALA A 446 29.40 5.52 17.81
C ALA A 446 30.85 5.59 18.36
N GLY A 447 31.47 4.45 18.72
CA GLY A 447 32.87 4.37 19.16
C GLY A 447 33.89 4.53 18.03
N PRO A 448 35.12 5.01 18.30
CA PRO A 448 36.01 5.58 17.29
C PRO A 448 36.54 4.52 16.31
N ALA A 449 36.48 4.87 15.03
CA ALA A 449 36.87 4.05 13.88
C ALA A 449 38.28 3.46 14.02
N ALA A 450 38.35 2.15 14.24
CA ALA A 450 39.55 1.35 13.98
C ALA A 450 39.49 0.83 12.53
N SER A 451 40.36 1.36 11.66
CA SER A 451 40.50 0.93 10.28
C SER A 451 40.81 -0.57 10.15
N PRO A 452 40.10 -1.33 9.29
CA PRO A 452 40.48 -2.71 9.00
C PRO A 452 41.66 -2.79 8.01
N PRO A 453 42.44 -3.89 8.04
CA PRO A 453 43.68 -4.03 7.28
C PRO A 453 43.42 -4.32 5.80
N ARG A 454 44.17 -3.64 4.93
CA ARG A 454 44.20 -3.88 3.48
C ARG A 454 44.66 -5.32 3.16
N GLN A 455 43.78 -6.12 2.58
CA GLN A 455 44.17 -7.35 1.89
C GLN A 455 44.56 -7.03 0.43
N ARG A 456 45.73 -7.54 0.05
CA ARG A 456 46.34 -7.45 -1.28
C ARG A 456 45.50 -8.21 -2.31
N ILE A 457 45.16 -7.55 -3.41
CA ILE A 457 44.77 -8.21 -4.66
C ILE A 457 45.86 -7.92 -5.70
N ALA A 458 46.16 -8.97 -6.45
CA ALA A 458 47.32 -9.15 -7.30
C ALA A 458 47.37 -8.25 -8.54
N GLU A 459 48.62 -8.01 -8.95
CA GLU A 459 49.09 -7.30 -10.12
C GLU A 459 48.48 -7.81 -11.43
N VAL A 460 48.03 -6.87 -12.27
CA VAL A 460 47.96 -7.04 -13.73
C VAL A 460 48.59 -5.81 -14.35
N ASP A 461 49.73 -6.03 -15.01
CA ASP A 461 50.54 -5.04 -15.72
C ASP A 461 49.81 -4.41 -16.91
N ALA A 462 49.81 -3.08 -16.99
CA ALA A 462 49.64 -2.31 -18.22
C ALA A 462 50.50 -1.03 -18.15
N PRO A 463 51.04 -0.55 -19.29
CA PRO A 463 52.29 0.19 -19.32
C PRO A 463 52.17 1.67 -18.93
N VAL A 464 53.16 2.09 -18.17
CA VAL A 464 53.43 3.45 -17.70
C VAL A 464 53.67 4.39 -18.88
N ALA A 465 52.75 5.34 -19.09
CA ALA A 465 53.05 6.59 -19.78
C ALA A 465 53.63 7.57 -18.75
N ALA A 466 54.90 7.91 -18.94
CA ALA A 466 55.65 8.83 -18.10
C ALA A 466 55.21 10.29 -18.31
N GLY A 467 55.04 11.03 -17.22
CA GLY A 467 55.03 12.50 -17.23
C GLY A 467 53.95 13.17 -16.38
N ALA A 468 53.93 12.93 -15.07
CA ALA A 468 53.24 13.83 -14.13
C ALA A 468 54.26 14.82 -13.55
N PRO A 469 54.06 16.15 -13.68
CA PRO A 469 54.88 17.12 -12.98
C PRO A 469 54.55 17.10 -11.48
N ALA A 470 55.57 17.43 -10.69
CA ALA A 470 55.54 17.44 -9.25
C ALA A 470 54.42 18.33 -8.69
N ASP A 471 53.81 17.79 -7.64
CA ASP A 471 52.90 18.37 -6.67
C ASP A 471 53.35 19.78 -6.26
N ALA A 472 52.72 20.80 -6.85
CA ALA A 472 52.92 22.20 -6.52
C ALA A 472 51.57 22.79 -6.13
N GLY A 473 51.24 22.70 -4.84
CA GLY A 473 50.20 23.48 -4.18
C GLY A 473 48.78 23.16 -4.62
N SER A 474 48.08 22.35 -3.84
CA SER A 474 46.62 22.26 -3.83
C SER A 474 45.99 23.57 -3.32
N GLY A 475 46.22 24.67 -4.04
CA GLY A 475 45.29 25.77 -4.09
C GLY A 475 44.16 25.32 -5.00
N GLU A 476 43.12 24.72 -4.42
CA GLU A 476 41.87 24.48 -5.14
C GLU A 476 41.47 25.82 -5.77
N PRO A 477 41.44 25.94 -7.12
CA PRO A 477 41.14 27.21 -7.76
C PRO A 477 39.79 27.70 -7.24
N PRO A 478 39.65 29.00 -6.92
CA PRO A 478 38.40 29.52 -6.38
C PRO A 478 37.27 29.12 -7.33
N VAL A 479 36.30 28.38 -6.78
CA VAL A 479 35.11 27.95 -7.52
C VAL A 479 34.45 29.23 -8.02
N PRO A 480 34.27 29.41 -9.34
CA PRO A 480 33.66 30.62 -9.87
C PRO A 480 32.27 30.78 -9.25
N ASP A 481 31.99 31.96 -8.72
CA ASP A 481 30.75 32.25 -8.02
C ASP A 481 29.60 32.19 -9.04
N VAL A 482 28.61 31.34 -8.77
CA VAL A 482 27.47 31.14 -9.67
C VAL A 482 26.40 32.15 -9.29
N PRO A 483 25.96 33.03 -10.22
CA PRO A 483 24.93 34.02 -9.92
C PRO A 483 23.65 33.39 -9.36
N ASP A 484 23.01 34.06 -8.39
CA ASP A 484 21.80 33.57 -7.71
C ASP A 484 20.66 33.18 -8.67
N PRO A 485 20.34 33.97 -9.73
CA PRO A 485 19.29 33.59 -10.67
C PRO A 485 19.59 32.26 -11.39
N VAL A 486 20.87 31.97 -11.67
CA VAL A 486 21.28 30.73 -12.32
C VAL A 486 21.17 29.54 -11.38
N ARG A 487 21.58 29.72 -10.11
CA ARG A 487 21.37 28.71 -9.06
C ARG A 487 19.89 28.40 -8.87
N GLU A 488 19.05 29.43 -8.89
CA GLU A 488 17.60 29.29 -8.77
C GLU A 488 17.01 28.49 -9.94
N LEU A 489 17.38 28.80 -11.19
CA LEU A 489 16.93 28.04 -12.36
C LEU A 489 17.28 26.55 -12.27
N VAL A 490 18.49 26.21 -11.82
CA VAL A 490 18.89 24.80 -11.63
C VAL A 490 18.04 24.14 -10.56
N ALA A 491 17.83 24.80 -9.42
CA ALA A 491 17.02 24.24 -8.34
C ALA A 491 15.56 24.01 -8.77
N LEU A 492 14.95 24.97 -9.47
CA LEU A 492 13.61 24.84 -10.04
C LEU A 492 13.55 23.68 -11.05
N ALA A 493 14.55 23.52 -11.92
CA ALA A 493 14.64 22.43 -12.88
C ALA A 493 14.74 21.03 -12.23
N LEU A 494 15.41 20.92 -11.08
CA LEU A 494 15.46 19.67 -10.31
C LEU A 494 14.11 19.33 -9.64
N GLN A 495 13.36 20.37 -9.31
CA GLN A 495 12.11 20.26 -8.58
C GLN A 495 10.85 20.24 -9.44
N ILE A 496 10.91 20.66 -10.71
CA ILE A 496 9.73 20.70 -11.58
C ILE A 496 9.06 19.33 -11.65
N ARG A 497 7.74 19.32 -11.39
CA ARG A 497 6.91 18.12 -11.27
C ARG A 497 5.63 18.21 -12.07
N VAL A 498 5.14 19.38 -12.45
CA VAL A 498 3.82 19.54 -13.11
C VAL A 498 3.94 20.60 -14.22
N PRO A 499 3.37 20.36 -15.43
CA PRO A 499 3.28 21.41 -16.43
C PRO A 499 2.38 22.56 -15.95
N GLN A 500 2.76 23.80 -16.24
CA GLN A 500 2.02 25.01 -15.83
C GLN A 500 1.84 25.13 -14.32
N GLY A 501 2.70 24.47 -13.53
CA GLY A 501 2.73 24.57 -12.08
C GLY A 501 3.51 25.80 -11.60
N ALA A 502 3.46 26.07 -10.29
CA ALA A 502 4.11 27.22 -9.68
C ALA A 502 5.63 27.24 -9.89
N VAL A 503 6.28 26.07 -9.97
CA VAL A 503 7.74 25.99 -10.27
C VAL A 503 8.00 26.27 -11.74
N ALA A 504 7.13 25.82 -12.64
CA ALA A 504 7.24 26.11 -14.08
C ALA A 504 7.08 27.62 -14.36
N GLU A 505 6.08 28.26 -13.75
CA GLU A 505 5.87 29.71 -13.83
C GLU A 505 7.04 30.49 -13.23
N ARG A 506 7.58 30.03 -12.10
CA ARG A 506 8.75 30.66 -11.47
C ARG A 506 9.98 30.52 -12.35
N PHE A 507 10.22 29.35 -12.94
CA PHE A 507 11.33 29.14 -13.88
C PHE A 507 11.21 30.08 -15.08
N GLN A 508 10.01 30.20 -15.65
CA GLN A 508 9.75 31.11 -16.76
C GLN A 508 10.06 32.56 -16.40
N ARG A 509 9.66 33.01 -15.21
CA ARG A 509 9.91 34.38 -14.73
C ARG A 509 11.40 34.66 -14.53
N VAL A 510 12.08 33.80 -13.77
CA VAL A 510 13.53 33.94 -13.51
C VAL A 510 14.32 33.88 -14.82
N SER A 511 13.91 33.02 -15.75
CA SER A 511 14.53 32.93 -17.07
C SER A 511 14.32 34.20 -17.91
N ALA A 512 13.19 34.89 -17.78
CA ALA A 512 12.89 36.12 -18.51
C ALA A 512 13.59 37.35 -17.91
N GLU A 513 13.87 37.32 -16.61
CA GLU A 513 14.55 38.39 -15.86
C GLU A 513 16.07 38.29 -15.90
N LEU A 514 16.62 37.22 -16.50
CA LEU A 514 18.05 36.96 -16.49
C LEU A 514 18.83 37.99 -17.34
N GLU A 515 19.85 38.61 -16.74
CA GLU A 515 20.65 39.63 -17.42
C GLU A 515 21.45 39.03 -18.60
N PRO A 516 21.53 39.71 -19.75
CA PRO A 516 22.25 39.21 -20.92
C PRO A 516 23.72 38.86 -20.66
N ASP A 517 24.40 39.63 -19.81
CA ASP A 517 25.80 39.41 -19.46
C ASP A 517 25.98 38.13 -18.62
N VAL A 518 25.03 37.84 -17.72
CA VAL A 518 24.99 36.60 -16.95
C VAL A 518 24.70 35.40 -17.86
N ALA A 519 23.80 35.55 -18.83
CA ALA A 519 23.52 34.51 -19.83
C ALA A 519 24.71 34.24 -20.77
N ALA A 520 25.57 35.24 -21.00
CA ALA A 520 26.73 35.13 -21.88
C ALA A 520 27.93 34.43 -21.23
N ASP A 521 28.03 34.42 -19.89
CA ASP A 521 29.08 33.71 -19.16
C ASP A 521 29.05 32.19 -19.47
N PRO A 522 30.17 31.57 -19.87
CA PRO A 522 30.19 30.17 -20.31
C PRO A 522 29.70 29.16 -19.26
N VAL A 523 29.99 29.40 -17.98
CA VAL A 523 29.59 28.49 -16.88
C VAL A 523 28.09 28.64 -16.63
N SER A 524 27.62 29.87 -16.49
CA SER A 524 26.21 30.21 -16.30
C SER A 524 25.36 29.69 -17.45
N ARG A 525 25.80 29.89 -18.69
CA ARG A 525 25.12 29.38 -19.88
C ARG A 525 24.97 27.87 -19.88
N MET A 526 26.01 27.14 -19.52
CA MET A 526 25.93 25.69 -19.44
C MET A 526 24.92 25.24 -18.38
N LEU A 527 24.92 25.88 -17.20
CA LEU A 527 23.95 25.60 -16.14
C LEU A 527 22.51 25.87 -16.58
N ILE A 528 22.27 27.00 -17.24
CA ILE A 528 20.96 27.38 -17.78
C ILE A 528 20.48 26.35 -18.81
N VAL A 529 21.33 25.96 -19.76
CA VAL A 529 20.96 24.98 -20.79
C VAL A 529 20.69 23.61 -20.18
N SER A 530 21.51 23.16 -19.21
CA SER A 530 21.26 21.90 -18.49
C SER A 530 19.97 21.93 -17.68
N ALA A 531 19.64 23.05 -17.03
CA ALA A 531 18.38 23.27 -16.32
C ALA A 531 17.17 23.32 -17.26
N ALA A 532 17.34 23.85 -18.47
CA ALA A 532 16.29 23.92 -19.48
C ALA A 532 15.89 22.54 -20.04
N MET A 533 16.76 21.53 -20.00
CA MET A 533 16.46 20.18 -20.48
C MET A 533 15.29 19.51 -19.75
N PRO A 534 15.32 19.30 -18.42
CA PRO A 534 14.20 18.69 -17.70
C PRO A 534 12.94 19.55 -17.74
N VAL A 535 13.08 20.88 -17.72
CA VAL A 535 11.93 21.80 -17.84
C VAL A 535 11.26 21.64 -19.20
N SER A 536 12.02 21.58 -20.30
CA SER A 536 11.43 21.41 -21.64
C SER A 536 10.72 20.06 -21.81
N LEU A 537 11.16 19.02 -21.11
CA LEU A 537 10.47 17.72 -21.10
C LEU A 537 9.18 17.73 -20.28
N VAL A 538 9.07 18.59 -19.27
CA VAL A 538 7.89 18.70 -18.40
C VAL A 538 6.90 19.72 -18.93
N ASP A 539 7.38 20.93 -19.21
CA ASP A 539 6.64 22.07 -19.70
C ASP A 539 7.44 22.87 -20.74
N PRO A 540 7.30 22.56 -22.03
CA PRO A 540 7.94 23.34 -23.09
C PRO A 540 7.57 24.83 -23.07
N ALA A 541 6.41 25.20 -22.52
CA ALA A 541 5.94 26.58 -22.48
C ALA A 541 6.61 27.42 -21.37
N ALA A 542 7.25 26.78 -20.38
CA ALA A 542 7.95 27.43 -19.27
C ALA A 542 9.26 28.13 -19.67
N GLY A 543 9.56 28.26 -20.97
CA GLY A 543 10.72 29.02 -21.45
C GLY A 543 12.03 28.25 -21.53
N GLY A 544 12.04 26.93 -21.32
CA GLY A 544 13.25 26.10 -21.50
C GLY A 544 13.68 25.94 -22.97
N VAL A 545 12.73 25.81 -23.90
CA VAL A 545 13.01 25.48 -25.32
C VAL A 545 13.89 26.50 -26.05
N PRO A 546 13.73 27.83 -25.86
CA PRO A 546 14.64 28.83 -26.44
C PRO A 546 16.11 28.57 -26.09
N TRP A 547 16.42 28.24 -24.83
CA TRP A 547 17.79 27.93 -24.39
C TRP A 547 18.37 26.69 -25.06
N LEU A 548 17.54 25.68 -25.34
CA LEU A 548 17.99 24.49 -26.05
C LEU A 548 18.32 24.75 -27.54
N SER A 549 17.82 25.86 -28.10
CA SER A 549 18.03 26.25 -29.50
C SER A 549 19.28 27.11 -29.69
N GLU A 550 19.93 27.51 -28.61
CA GLU A 550 21.13 28.32 -28.65
C GLU A 550 22.38 27.54 -29.12
N PRO A 551 23.42 28.24 -29.63
CA PRO A 551 24.69 27.61 -29.95
C PRO A 551 25.31 26.91 -28.72
N PRO A 552 26.00 25.77 -28.91
CA PRO A 552 26.38 24.86 -27.83
C PRO A 552 27.32 25.44 -26.77
N GLY A 553 28.13 26.46 -27.09
CA GLY A 553 29.03 27.10 -26.13
C GLY A 553 29.90 26.10 -25.37
N ALA A 554 29.91 26.18 -24.03
CA ALA A 554 30.69 25.30 -23.16
C ALA A 554 30.23 23.82 -23.18
N LEU A 555 28.99 23.52 -23.61
CA LEU A 555 28.54 22.13 -23.79
C LEU A 555 29.23 21.41 -24.95
N SER A 556 29.99 22.12 -25.79
CA SER A 556 30.79 21.48 -26.86
C SER A 556 31.88 20.53 -26.33
N ALA A 557 32.31 20.71 -25.08
CA ALA A 557 33.20 19.77 -24.38
C ALA A 557 32.48 18.47 -23.94
N TYR A 558 31.16 18.45 -24.01
CA TYR A 558 30.26 17.39 -23.55
C TYR A 558 29.38 16.88 -24.73
N PRO A 559 29.97 16.20 -25.73
CA PRO A 559 29.27 15.87 -26.97
C PRO A 559 28.06 14.94 -26.79
N ARG A 560 28.05 14.06 -25.78
CA ARG A 560 26.90 13.18 -25.51
C ARG A 560 25.76 13.93 -24.84
N VAL A 561 26.08 14.82 -23.89
CA VAL A 561 25.09 15.73 -23.29
C VAL A 561 24.51 16.68 -24.35
N LEU A 562 25.35 17.17 -25.27
CA LEU A 562 24.92 18.01 -26.39
C LEU A 562 23.96 17.25 -27.33
N ALA A 563 24.26 15.97 -27.65
CA ALA A 563 23.35 15.16 -28.45
C ALA A 563 21.99 14.93 -27.76
N LEU A 564 21.98 14.75 -26.43
CA LEU A 564 20.75 14.67 -25.65
C LEU A 564 19.98 16.00 -25.71
N ARG A 565 20.64 17.14 -25.49
CA ARG A 565 20.05 18.49 -25.63
C ARG A 565 19.31 18.63 -26.95
N ASP A 566 19.99 18.29 -28.05
CA ASP A 566 19.44 18.42 -29.41
C ASP A 566 18.26 17.48 -29.64
N ALA A 567 18.32 16.28 -29.09
CA ALA A 567 17.22 15.32 -29.15
C ALA A 567 15.99 15.82 -28.37
N ILE A 568 16.18 16.45 -27.21
CA ILE A 568 15.10 17.07 -26.43
C ILE A 568 14.53 18.28 -27.18
N ALA A 569 15.38 19.15 -27.72
CA ALA A 569 14.95 20.32 -28.49
C ALA A 569 14.12 19.90 -29.71
N GLU A 570 14.55 18.86 -30.42
CA GLU A 570 13.82 18.31 -31.56
C GLU A 570 12.47 17.71 -31.16
N LEU A 571 12.42 16.96 -30.05
CA LEU A 571 11.18 16.41 -29.50
C LEU A 571 10.17 17.53 -29.17
N CYS A 572 10.65 18.61 -28.54
CA CYS A 572 9.83 19.76 -28.18
C CYS A 572 9.33 20.52 -29.43
N ARG A 573 10.18 20.72 -30.45
CA ARG A 573 9.77 21.33 -31.74
C ARG A 573 8.70 20.51 -32.47
N GLN A 574 8.74 19.19 -32.30
CA GLN A 574 7.73 18.28 -32.82
C GLN A 574 6.41 18.35 -32.04
N GLY A 575 6.32 19.15 -30.97
CA GLY A 575 5.13 19.25 -30.11
C GLY A 575 4.90 17.98 -29.29
N VAL A 576 5.93 17.15 -29.11
CA VAL A 576 5.85 15.90 -28.36
C VAL A 576 6.18 16.19 -26.90
N GLN A 577 5.18 16.09 -26.05
CA GLN A 577 5.34 16.21 -24.60
C GLN A 577 5.27 14.82 -23.98
N PRO A 578 6.33 14.32 -23.31
CA PRO A 578 6.32 13.02 -22.63
C PRO A 578 5.14 12.81 -21.67
N ARG A 579 4.51 13.90 -21.22
CA ARG A 579 3.42 13.95 -20.24
C ARG A 579 2.04 14.24 -20.83
N ASP A 580 1.92 14.22 -22.15
CA ASP A 580 0.63 14.26 -22.81
C ASP A 580 -0.24 13.06 -22.36
N PRO A 581 -1.44 13.29 -21.79
CA PRO A 581 -2.32 12.21 -21.32
C PRO A 581 -2.60 11.13 -22.36
N ALA A 582 -2.71 11.49 -23.63
CA ALA A 582 -2.92 10.53 -24.71
C ALA A 582 -1.70 9.61 -24.91
N LEU A 583 -0.48 10.17 -24.79
CA LEU A 583 0.75 9.41 -24.88
C LEU A 583 0.97 8.51 -23.66
N ILE A 584 0.62 9.00 -22.46
CA ILE A 584 0.65 8.20 -21.23
C ILE A 584 -0.28 6.99 -21.37
N ARG A 585 -1.51 7.18 -21.86
CA ARG A 585 -2.46 6.10 -22.07
C ARG A 585 -1.97 5.08 -23.11
N LEU A 586 -1.41 5.55 -24.23
CA LEU A 586 -0.80 4.65 -25.23
C LEU A 586 0.40 3.88 -24.67
N ALA A 587 1.22 4.52 -23.81
CA ALA A 587 2.34 3.88 -23.14
C ALA A 587 1.87 2.77 -22.17
N ASP A 588 0.82 3.04 -21.37
CA ASP A 588 0.22 2.06 -20.46
C ASP A 588 -0.32 0.85 -21.23
N LEU A 589 -1.11 1.09 -22.29
CA LEU A 589 -1.65 0.01 -23.12
C LEU A 589 -0.52 -0.83 -23.75
N THR A 590 0.53 -0.18 -24.27
CA THR A 590 1.68 -0.88 -24.86
C THR A 590 2.45 -1.69 -23.81
N SER A 591 2.65 -1.15 -22.62
CA SER A 591 3.28 -1.85 -21.50
C SER A 591 2.46 -3.06 -21.05
N ARG A 592 1.14 -2.92 -20.95
CA ARG A 592 0.23 -4.03 -20.62
C ARG A 592 0.28 -5.13 -21.67
N LEU A 593 0.32 -4.78 -22.97
CA LEU A 593 0.49 -5.76 -24.05
C LEU A 593 1.83 -6.48 -23.94
N HIS A 594 2.90 -5.76 -23.63
CA HIS A 594 4.22 -6.34 -23.40
C HIS A 594 4.23 -7.31 -22.20
N HIS A 595 3.55 -6.97 -21.10
CA HIS A 595 3.40 -7.87 -19.94
C HIS A 595 2.64 -9.15 -20.28
N THR A 596 1.63 -9.09 -21.15
CA THR A 596 0.98 -10.30 -21.69
C THR A 596 1.98 -11.18 -22.44
N SER A 597 2.85 -10.57 -23.25
CA SER A 597 3.92 -11.28 -23.96
C SER A 597 4.90 -11.97 -23.01
N LEU A 598 5.34 -11.28 -21.94
CA LEU A 598 6.20 -11.87 -20.91
C LEU A 598 5.50 -13.04 -20.20
N SER A 599 4.22 -12.91 -19.89
CA SER A 599 3.43 -14.00 -19.29
C SER A 599 3.36 -15.22 -20.22
N ALA A 600 3.24 -15.00 -21.54
CA ALA A 600 3.30 -16.07 -22.53
C ALA A 600 4.69 -16.73 -22.60
N GLN A 601 5.77 -15.94 -22.51
CA GLN A 601 7.14 -16.48 -22.43
C GLN A 601 7.37 -17.32 -21.18
N GLU A 602 6.83 -16.91 -20.03
CA GLU A 602 6.87 -17.68 -18.79
C GLU A 602 6.07 -18.99 -18.91
N LEU A 603 4.92 -18.96 -19.57
CA LEU A 603 4.16 -20.17 -19.87
C LEU A 603 4.97 -21.13 -20.75
N LEU A 604 5.68 -20.63 -21.77
CA LEU A 604 6.54 -21.46 -22.63
C LEU A 604 7.74 -22.05 -21.88
N SER A 605 8.46 -21.22 -21.11
CA SER A 605 9.67 -21.65 -20.41
C SER A 605 9.37 -22.65 -19.30
N SER A 606 8.20 -22.54 -18.66
CA SER A 606 7.75 -23.48 -17.64
C SER A 606 7.03 -24.72 -18.20
N ALA A 607 6.57 -24.70 -19.45
CA ALA A 607 5.71 -25.76 -20.00
C ALA A 607 6.32 -27.17 -19.92
N GLU A 608 7.61 -27.31 -20.22
CA GLU A 608 8.32 -28.59 -20.24
C GLU A 608 8.48 -29.19 -18.84
N THR A 609 8.71 -28.35 -17.84
CA THR A 609 8.99 -28.76 -16.46
C THR A 609 7.74 -28.84 -15.60
N ARG A 610 6.68 -28.12 -15.96
CA ARG A 610 5.41 -28.11 -15.23
C ARG A 610 4.84 -29.52 -15.10
N THR A 611 4.45 -29.87 -13.87
CA THR A 611 3.75 -31.10 -13.56
C THR A 611 2.35 -30.75 -13.05
N LEU A 612 1.34 -31.43 -13.58
CA LEU A 612 -0.03 -31.35 -13.11
C LEU A 612 -0.29 -32.51 -12.13
N LYS A 613 -1.29 -32.36 -11.26
CA LYS A 613 -1.67 -33.36 -10.25
C LYS A 613 -1.85 -34.79 -10.80
N PHE A 614 -2.20 -34.91 -12.08
CA PHE A 614 -2.40 -36.18 -12.76
C PHE A 614 -1.35 -36.37 -13.87
N ASP A 615 -0.62 -37.48 -13.87
CA ASP A 615 0.41 -37.79 -14.87
C ASP A 615 -0.13 -37.71 -16.31
N LYS A 616 -1.32 -38.27 -16.54
CA LYS A 616 -2.01 -38.19 -17.85
C LYS A 616 -2.30 -36.75 -18.28
N ALA A 617 -2.71 -35.88 -17.35
CA ALA A 617 -2.92 -34.47 -17.66
C ALA A 617 -1.59 -33.77 -17.97
N THR A 618 -0.53 -34.09 -17.23
CA THR A 618 0.81 -33.55 -17.49
C THR A 618 1.27 -33.88 -18.92
N LYS A 619 1.05 -35.12 -19.38
CA LYS A 619 1.40 -35.55 -20.75
C LYS A 619 0.61 -34.78 -21.82
N VAL A 620 -0.70 -34.65 -21.65
CA VAL A 620 -1.55 -33.89 -22.58
C VAL A 620 -1.13 -32.41 -22.64
N TYR A 621 -0.95 -31.78 -21.48
CA TYR A 621 -0.52 -30.38 -21.41
C TYR A 621 0.83 -30.14 -22.07
N ARG A 622 1.83 -31.00 -21.78
CA ARG A 622 3.15 -30.90 -22.41
C ARG A 622 3.07 -31.07 -23.92
N HIS A 623 2.21 -31.97 -24.40
CA HIS A 623 2.01 -32.15 -25.83
C HIS A 623 1.35 -30.93 -26.48
N TRP A 624 0.39 -30.27 -25.84
CA TRP A 624 -0.20 -29.02 -26.35
C TRP A 624 0.81 -27.88 -26.48
N MET A 625 1.79 -27.83 -25.58
CA MET A 625 2.84 -26.81 -25.53
C MET A 625 4.10 -27.19 -26.31
N ALA A 626 4.22 -28.44 -26.78
CA ALA A 626 5.34 -28.89 -27.58
C ALA A 626 5.30 -28.27 -29.00
N PRO A 627 6.42 -28.20 -29.73
CA PRO A 627 6.40 -27.80 -31.14
C PRO A 627 5.40 -28.63 -31.95
N GLY A 628 4.48 -27.96 -32.66
CA GLY A 628 3.38 -28.61 -33.39
C GLY A 628 2.14 -28.96 -32.55
N GLY A 629 2.18 -28.72 -31.24
CA GLY A 629 1.05 -28.88 -30.34
C GLY A 629 -0.04 -27.82 -30.58
N VAL A 630 -1.26 -28.11 -30.13
CA VAL A 630 -2.44 -27.29 -30.45
C VAL A 630 -2.41 -25.87 -29.89
N LEU A 631 -1.84 -25.65 -28.70
CA LEU A 631 -1.77 -24.32 -28.08
C LEU A 631 -0.49 -23.59 -28.46
N ARG A 632 0.54 -24.32 -28.88
CA ARG A 632 1.88 -23.78 -29.11
C ARG A 632 1.91 -22.60 -30.10
N PRO A 633 1.23 -22.66 -31.27
CA PRO A 633 1.21 -21.53 -32.22
C PRO A 633 0.67 -20.23 -31.60
N LEU A 634 -0.41 -20.32 -30.79
CA LEU A 634 -1.01 -19.15 -30.14
C LEU A 634 -0.07 -18.56 -29.09
N VAL A 635 0.52 -19.42 -28.25
CA VAL A 635 1.45 -18.96 -27.21
C VAL A 635 2.73 -18.39 -27.82
N ASP A 636 3.28 -19.01 -28.87
CA ASP A 636 4.45 -18.47 -29.59
C ASP A 636 4.12 -17.10 -30.20
N ALA A 637 2.93 -16.93 -30.80
CA ALA A 637 2.49 -15.65 -31.34
C ALA A 637 2.40 -14.57 -30.24
N LEU A 638 1.84 -14.89 -29.07
CA LEU A 638 1.82 -13.96 -27.93
C LEU A 638 3.21 -13.65 -27.40
N ALA A 639 4.05 -14.66 -27.22
CA ALA A 639 5.40 -14.55 -26.66
C ALA A 639 6.35 -13.74 -27.57
N GLN A 640 6.11 -13.74 -28.88
CA GLN A 640 6.92 -13.03 -29.87
C GLN A 640 6.33 -11.67 -30.26
N ASN A 641 5.24 -11.23 -29.63
CA ASN A 641 4.47 -10.04 -30.06
C ASN A 641 4.10 -10.12 -31.55
N GLY A 642 3.61 -11.28 -31.99
CA GLY A 642 3.17 -11.51 -33.36
C GLY A 642 1.99 -10.61 -33.77
N PRO A 643 1.67 -10.54 -35.07
CA PRO A 643 0.55 -9.74 -35.57
C PRO A 643 -0.77 -10.07 -34.85
N ILE A 644 -1.53 -9.04 -34.45
CA ILE A 644 -2.73 -9.27 -33.64
C ILE A 644 -3.80 -10.05 -34.41
N GLU A 645 -3.89 -9.87 -35.71
CA GLU A 645 -4.80 -10.61 -36.59
C GLU A 645 -4.49 -12.11 -36.58
N GLN A 646 -3.20 -12.48 -36.42
CA GLN A 646 -2.79 -13.87 -36.27
C GLN A 646 -3.20 -14.41 -34.90
N VAL A 647 -3.03 -13.63 -33.82
CA VAL A 647 -3.47 -14.01 -32.47
C VAL A 647 -4.99 -14.20 -32.44
N GLU A 648 -5.77 -13.28 -33.02
CA GLU A 648 -7.24 -13.38 -33.14
C GLU A 648 -7.65 -14.66 -33.89
N ALA A 649 -7.03 -14.94 -35.04
CA ALA A 649 -7.33 -16.14 -35.84
C ALA A 649 -7.03 -17.44 -35.07
N LEU A 650 -5.84 -17.53 -34.45
CA LEU A 650 -5.43 -18.70 -33.67
C LEU A 650 -6.30 -18.91 -32.42
N THR A 651 -6.73 -17.81 -31.78
CA THR A 651 -7.65 -17.86 -30.64
C THR A 651 -8.99 -18.45 -31.07
N GLU A 652 -9.53 -18.00 -32.20
CA GLU A 652 -10.80 -18.50 -32.73
C GLU A 652 -10.71 -19.98 -33.18
N GLU A 653 -9.57 -20.40 -33.76
CA GLU A 653 -9.30 -21.81 -34.06
C GLU A 653 -9.31 -22.67 -32.79
N CYS A 654 -8.62 -22.22 -31.74
CA CYS A 654 -8.59 -22.91 -30.45
C CYS A 654 -9.98 -22.99 -29.80
N ARG A 655 -10.81 -21.94 -29.91
CA ARG A 655 -12.20 -21.93 -29.44
C ARG A 655 -13.09 -22.90 -30.21
N LYS A 656 -13.01 -22.89 -31.54
CA LYS A 656 -13.78 -23.80 -32.40
C LYS A 656 -13.44 -25.26 -32.13
N LEU A 657 -12.17 -25.56 -31.86
CA LEU A 657 -11.77 -26.88 -31.41
C LEU A 657 -12.39 -27.18 -30.04
N GLY A 658 -12.20 -26.26 -29.08
CA GLY A 658 -12.70 -26.35 -27.72
C GLY A 658 -11.88 -27.30 -26.85
N ALA A 659 -11.69 -26.94 -25.58
CA ALA A 659 -10.85 -27.69 -24.65
C ALA A 659 -11.24 -29.17 -24.52
N GLY A 660 -12.55 -29.48 -24.49
CA GLY A 660 -13.02 -30.85 -24.33
C GLY A 660 -12.59 -31.78 -25.47
N ARG A 661 -12.72 -31.32 -26.72
CA ARG A 661 -12.30 -32.07 -27.90
C ARG A 661 -10.79 -32.13 -28.02
N ALA A 662 -10.09 -31.02 -27.76
CA ALA A 662 -8.62 -31.00 -27.72
C ALA A 662 -8.06 -32.02 -26.72
N ILE A 663 -8.70 -32.18 -25.55
CA ILE A 663 -8.32 -33.19 -24.55
C ILE A 663 -8.52 -34.60 -25.11
N ASP A 664 -9.65 -34.87 -25.75
CA ASP A 664 -9.99 -36.21 -26.23
C ASP A 664 -9.13 -36.64 -27.42
N ASP A 665 -8.90 -35.72 -28.37
CA ASP A 665 -8.07 -35.95 -29.55
C ASP A 665 -6.60 -36.20 -29.12
N THR A 666 -6.02 -35.33 -28.28
CA THR A 666 -4.66 -35.52 -27.77
C THR A 666 -4.52 -36.75 -26.86
N ALA A 667 -5.54 -37.07 -26.06
CA ALA A 667 -5.50 -38.27 -25.23
C ALA A 667 -5.53 -39.55 -26.07
N ALA A 668 -6.31 -39.57 -27.16
CA ALA A 668 -6.37 -40.69 -28.09
C ALA A 668 -5.05 -40.88 -28.86
N GLU A 669 -4.35 -39.78 -29.15
CA GLU A 669 -3.03 -39.82 -29.78
C GLU A 669 -1.94 -40.37 -28.84
N LEU A 670 -1.93 -39.91 -27.58
CA LEU A 670 -0.86 -40.23 -26.62
C LEU A 670 -1.06 -41.52 -25.82
N MET A 671 -2.27 -42.07 -25.80
CA MET A 671 -2.62 -43.21 -24.94
C MET A 671 -3.28 -44.32 -25.75
N ASP A 672 -2.95 -45.59 -25.43
CA ASP A 672 -3.60 -46.75 -26.06
C ASP A 672 -5.13 -46.63 -25.97
N ALA A 673 -5.82 -46.90 -27.08
CA ALA A 673 -7.29 -46.86 -27.17
C ALA A 673 -8.00 -47.75 -26.12
N ASN A 674 -7.30 -48.77 -25.61
CA ASN A 674 -7.80 -49.68 -24.56
C ASN A 674 -7.57 -49.19 -23.12
N ARG A 675 -6.90 -48.04 -22.90
CA ARG A 675 -6.61 -47.50 -21.56
C ARG A 675 -7.70 -46.54 -21.07
N THR A 676 -7.78 -46.43 -19.74
CA THR A 676 -8.78 -45.66 -19.00
C THR A 676 -8.87 -44.18 -19.44
N ARG A 677 -10.10 -43.69 -19.66
CA ARG A 677 -10.42 -42.28 -19.97
C ARG A 677 -9.82 -41.32 -18.93
N ILE A 678 -9.56 -40.07 -19.34
CA ILE A 678 -9.16 -39.00 -18.43
C ILE A 678 -10.31 -38.73 -17.45
N VAL A 679 -10.02 -38.87 -16.15
CA VAL A 679 -10.99 -38.68 -15.06
C VAL A 679 -11.38 -37.21 -14.91
N ALA A 680 -12.58 -36.96 -14.36
CA ALA A 680 -13.17 -35.62 -14.26
C ALA A 680 -12.25 -34.55 -13.67
N GLY A 681 -11.48 -34.87 -12.62
CA GLY A 681 -10.54 -33.93 -12.00
C GLY A 681 -9.37 -33.53 -12.93
N ALA A 682 -8.80 -34.50 -13.64
CA ALA A 682 -7.73 -34.25 -14.61
C ALA A 682 -8.22 -33.45 -15.82
N ARG A 683 -9.43 -33.77 -16.28
CA ARG A 683 -10.09 -33.04 -17.37
C ARG A 683 -10.34 -31.58 -16.98
N LYS A 684 -10.86 -31.31 -15.77
CA LYS A 684 -11.04 -29.95 -15.27
C LYS A 684 -9.72 -29.17 -15.28
N THR A 685 -8.65 -29.73 -14.71
CA THR A 685 -7.33 -29.07 -14.70
C THR A 685 -6.82 -28.76 -16.11
N LEU A 686 -7.02 -29.66 -17.08
CA LEU A 686 -6.65 -29.41 -18.48
C LEU A 686 -7.50 -28.31 -19.11
N THR A 687 -8.82 -28.30 -18.86
CA THR A 687 -9.71 -27.23 -19.31
C THR A 687 -9.26 -25.89 -18.74
N ASP A 688 -8.97 -25.81 -17.44
CA ASP A 688 -8.49 -24.58 -16.80
C ASP A 688 -7.18 -24.09 -17.44
N LYS A 689 -6.24 -24.99 -17.77
CA LYS A 689 -4.97 -24.64 -18.45
C LYS A 689 -5.18 -24.20 -19.90
N PHE A 690 -6.15 -24.78 -20.60
CA PHE A 690 -6.50 -24.39 -21.96
C PHE A 690 -7.13 -22.98 -21.96
N THR A 691 -8.05 -22.75 -21.02
CA THR A 691 -8.70 -21.45 -20.83
C THR A 691 -7.71 -20.37 -20.40
N GLU A 692 -6.73 -20.67 -19.54
CA GLU A 692 -5.66 -19.72 -19.17
C GLU A 692 -4.93 -19.12 -20.39
N VAL A 693 -4.66 -19.93 -21.42
CA VAL A 693 -4.04 -19.45 -22.67
C VAL A 693 -5.00 -18.59 -23.50
N LEU A 694 -6.28 -18.98 -23.58
CA LEU A 694 -7.30 -18.22 -24.29
C LEU A 694 -7.56 -16.86 -23.62
N ASP A 695 -7.67 -16.83 -22.29
CA ASP A 695 -7.86 -15.60 -21.52
C ASP A 695 -6.71 -14.64 -21.73
N LEU A 696 -5.47 -15.14 -21.78
CA LEU A 696 -4.29 -14.34 -22.08
C LEU A 696 -4.34 -13.74 -23.49
N ALA A 697 -4.79 -14.52 -24.48
CA ALA A 697 -4.99 -14.04 -25.83
C ALA A 697 -6.10 -12.98 -25.92
N ASP A 698 -7.21 -13.17 -25.21
CA ASP A 698 -8.31 -12.22 -25.16
C ASP A 698 -7.92 -10.88 -24.56
N VAL A 699 -7.10 -10.90 -23.51
CA VAL A 699 -6.52 -9.68 -22.94
C VAL A 699 -5.65 -8.97 -23.96
N ALA A 700 -4.79 -9.68 -24.70
CA ALA A 700 -3.98 -9.07 -25.77
C ALA A 700 -4.85 -8.45 -26.88
N VAL A 701 -5.88 -9.16 -27.34
CA VAL A 701 -6.79 -8.69 -28.40
C VAL A 701 -7.56 -7.45 -27.94
N ALA A 702 -8.07 -7.44 -26.70
CA ALA A 702 -8.75 -6.28 -26.14
C ALA A 702 -7.83 -5.06 -26.05
N ILE A 703 -6.61 -5.23 -25.51
CA ILE A 703 -5.62 -4.14 -25.43
C ILE A 703 -5.24 -3.62 -26.82
N ALA A 704 -5.05 -4.51 -27.79
CA ALA A 704 -4.75 -4.12 -29.16
C ALA A 704 -5.92 -3.40 -29.85
N ALA A 705 -7.16 -3.79 -29.55
CA ALA A 705 -8.34 -3.06 -29.99
C ALA A 705 -8.39 -1.65 -29.38
N ASP A 706 -8.08 -1.50 -28.10
CA ASP A 706 -7.97 -0.18 -27.45
C ASP A 706 -6.87 0.67 -28.11
N ILE A 707 -5.69 0.10 -28.36
CA ILE A 707 -4.61 0.79 -29.09
C ILE A 707 -5.09 1.22 -30.49
N ARG A 708 -5.78 0.36 -31.23
CA ARG A 708 -6.36 0.72 -32.54
C ARG A 708 -7.40 1.84 -32.42
N GLY A 709 -8.24 1.80 -31.39
CA GLY A 709 -9.23 2.83 -31.08
C GLY A 709 -8.59 4.19 -30.81
N GLU A 710 -7.59 4.25 -29.94
CA GLU A 710 -6.82 5.46 -29.66
C GLU A 710 -6.10 5.98 -30.91
N ARG A 711 -5.51 5.07 -31.71
CA ARG A 711 -4.86 5.43 -32.99
C ARG A 711 -5.84 6.03 -34.00
N HIS A 712 -7.10 5.60 -33.98
CA HIS A 712 -8.14 6.14 -34.85
C HIS A 712 -8.66 7.49 -34.35
N ALA A 713 -8.83 7.63 -33.03
CA ALA A 713 -9.33 8.84 -32.38
C ALA A 713 -8.34 10.02 -32.50
N ASP A 714 -7.03 9.76 -32.39
CA ASP A 714 -6.00 10.78 -32.48
C ASP A 714 -4.77 10.28 -33.26
N ARG A 715 -4.81 10.42 -34.59
CA ARG A 715 -3.68 10.09 -35.48
C ARG A 715 -2.41 10.87 -35.11
N THR A 716 -2.56 12.08 -34.59
CA THR A 716 -1.43 12.93 -34.18
C THR A 716 -0.79 12.38 -32.91
N ALA A 717 -1.56 11.82 -31.97
CA ALA A 717 -1.02 11.13 -30.80
C ALA A 717 -0.17 9.91 -31.19
N VAL A 718 -0.54 9.16 -32.23
CA VAL A 718 0.26 8.01 -32.69
C VAL A 718 1.63 8.44 -33.16
N TRP A 719 1.69 9.44 -34.03
CA TRP A 719 2.96 9.96 -34.51
C TRP A 719 3.80 10.53 -33.37
N ARG A 720 3.18 11.26 -32.42
CA ARG A 720 3.85 11.78 -31.23
C ARG A 720 4.38 10.64 -30.34
N PHE A 721 3.62 9.56 -30.17
CA PHE A 721 4.02 8.37 -29.42
C PHE A 721 5.22 7.67 -30.06
N ASP A 722 5.21 7.51 -31.38
CA ASP A 722 6.32 6.91 -32.12
C ASP A 722 7.58 7.79 -32.07
N ALA A 723 7.42 9.11 -32.10
CA ALA A 723 8.51 10.06 -31.91
C ALA A 723 9.10 9.96 -30.49
N LEU A 724 8.24 9.92 -29.46
CA LEU A 724 8.64 9.75 -28.06
C LEU A 724 9.34 8.40 -27.84
N THR A 725 8.83 7.32 -28.41
CA THR A 725 9.42 5.98 -28.31
C THR A 725 10.82 5.95 -28.92
N ARG A 726 11.00 6.49 -30.13
CA ARG A 726 12.33 6.61 -30.77
C ARG A 726 13.27 7.52 -30.00
N PHE A 727 12.77 8.56 -29.35
CA PHE A 727 13.56 9.41 -28.47
C PHE A 727 14.04 8.61 -27.24
N ARG A 728 13.15 7.85 -26.60
CA ARG A 728 13.46 7.00 -25.44
C ARG A 728 14.50 5.94 -25.78
N GLU A 729 14.30 5.19 -26.85
CA GLU A 729 15.25 4.14 -27.27
C GLU A 729 16.65 4.70 -27.58
N ARG A 730 16.73 5.89 -28.19
CA ARG A 730 18.02 6.55 -28.44
C ARG A 730 18.67 7.03 -27.15
N THR A 731 17.87 7.57 -26.23
CA THR A 731 18.35 8.08 -24.94
C THR A 731 18.84 6.94 -24.05
N ASP A 732 18.08 5.84 -23.98
CA ASP A 732 18.44 4.63 -23.21
C ASP A 732 19.76 4.02 -23.72
N LYS A 733 19.93 3.91 -25.04
CA LYS A 733 21.20 3.46 -25.65
C LYS A 733 22.38 4.39 -25.37
N ALA A 734 22.13 5.69 -25.24
CA ALA A 734 23.16 6.70 -24.99
C ALA A 734 23.42 6.91 -23.48
N LEU A 735 22.60 6.35 -22.59
CA LEU A 735 22.65 6.59 -21.15
C LEU A 735 24.04 6.31 -20.54
N PRO A 736 24.68 5.14 -20.79
CA PRO A 736 25.99 4.86 -20.19
C PRO A 736 27.08 5.83 -20.63
N ASP A 737 27.04 6.27 -21.90
CA ASP A 737 27.99 7.24 -22.46
C ASP A 737 27.81 8.63 -21.83
N ILE A 738 26.57 9.04 -21.59
CA ILE A 738 26.25 10.32 -20.95
C ILE A 738 26.68 10.29 -19.48
N GLU A 739 26.40 9.22 -18.75
CA GLU A 739 26.82 9.05 -17.36
C GLU A 739 28.35 9.09 -17.21
N ALA A 740 29.08 8.43 -18.11
CA ALA A 740 30.55 8.48 -18.12
C ALA A 740 31.10 9.90 -18.36
N GLU A 741 30.46 10.68 -19.23
CA GLU A 741 30.82 12.07 -19.50
C GLU A 741 30.57 12.98 -18.28
N LEU A 742 29.48 12.73 -17.55
CA LEU A 742 29.08 13.50 -16.36
C LEU A 742 29.87 13.13 -15.10
N ALA A 743 30.38 11.90 -14.99
CA ALA A 743 31.16 11.45 -13.84
C ALA A 743 32.45 12.27 -13.61
N GLY A 744 32.99 12.88 -14.66
CA GLY A 744 34.16 13.77 -14.61
C GLY A 744 33.86 15.20 -14.16
N ALA A 745 32.59 15.58 -13.96
CA ALA A 745 32.21 16.95 -13.64
C ALA A 745 32.62 17.37 -12.23
N THR A 746 33.35 18.49 -12.11
CA THR A 746 33.81 19.07 -10.84
C THR A 746 33.34 20.53 -10.69
N GLY A 747 33.35 21.07 -9.46
CA GLY A 747 32.91 22.45 -9.20
C GLY A 747 31.46 22.72 -9.64
N PRO A 748 31.17 23.86 -10.31
CA PRO A 748 29.81 24.23 -10.71
C PRO A 748 29.22 23.26 -11.74
N TYR A 749 30.05 22.53 -12.48
CA TYR A 749 29.61 21.53 -13.47
C TYR A 749 28.83 20.37 -12.84
N ARG A 750 28.95 20.13 -11.52
CA ARG A 750 28.13 19.14 -10.82
C ARG A 750 26.64 19.49 -10.81
N LEU A 751 26.30 20.78 -10.74
CA LEU A 751 24.92 21.25 -10.79
C LEU A 751 24.32 21.03 -12.19
N ALA A 752 25.12 21.27 -13.24
CA ALA A 752 24.74 20.94 -14.61
C ALA A 752 24.51 19.43 -14.78
N ALA A 753 25.43 18.60 -14.25
CA ALA A 753 25.29 17.15 -14.27
C ALA A 753 24.00 16.67 -13.57
N ALA A 754 23.67 17.22 -12.39
CA ALA A 754 22.43 16.90 -11.69
C ALA A 754 21.19 17.21 -12.54
N ALA A 755 21.15 18.36 -13.21
CA ALA A 755 20.04 18.75 -14.09
C ALA A 755 19.96 17.87 -15.35
N VAL A 756 21.10 17.41 -15.90
CA VAL A 756 21.12 16.46 -17.03
C VAL A 756 20.65 15.07 -16.59
N CYS A 757 21.13 14.55 -15.44
CA CYS A 757 20.64 13.29 -14.86
C CYS A 757 19.13 13.36 -14.59
N ARG A 758 18.63 14.52 -14.17
CA ARG A 758 17.21 14.77 -14.01
C ARG A 758 16.45 14.67 -15.35
N ALA A 759 16.97 15.26 -16.42
CA ALA A 759 16.39 15.12 -17.76
C ALA A 759 16.39 13.67 -18.25
N LEU A 760 17.48 12.94 -18.03
CA LEU A 760 17.59 11.51 -18.37
C LEU A 760 16.54 10.67 -17.64
N SER A 761 16.35 10.91 -16.35
CA SER A 761 15.31 10.24 -15.55
C SER A 761 13.91 10.48 -16.13
N LEU A 762 13.60 11.72 -16.53
CA LEU A 762 12.33 12.09 -17.16
C LEU A 762 12.16 11.54 -18.59
N ALA A 763 13.27 11.38 -19.32
CA ALA A 763 13.26 10.83 -20.66
C ALA A 763 12.93 9.33 -20.62
N VAL A 764 13.64 8.57 -19.77
CA VAL A 764 13.59 7.10 -19.75
C VAL A 764 12.40 6.56 -18.94
N SER A 765 12.06 7.18 -17.81
CA SER A 765 10.96 6.72 -16.96
C SER A 765 9.67 7.51 -17.23
N PRO A 766 8.59 6.87 -17.73
CA PRO A 766 7.28 7.51 -17.87
C PRO A 766 6.57 7.74 -16.53
N ASP A 767 7.03 7.13 -15.45
CA ASP A 767 6.33 7.20 -14.17
C ASP A 767 6.40 8.65 -13.66
N PRO A 768 5.25 9.31 -13.41
CA PRO A 768 5.27 10.63 -12.81
C PRO A 768 5.93 10.51 -11.45
N LEU A 769 6.75 11.48 -11.11
CA LEU A 769 7.09 11.67 -9.71
C LEU A 769 5.79 12.08 -9.03
N TYR A 770 5.12 11.11 -8.44
CA TYR A 770 3.90 11.30 -7.69
C TYR A 770 4.19 12.25 -6.52
N GLY A 771 3.40 13.32 -6.42
CA GLY A 771 3.45 14.29 -5.33
C GLY A 771 3.11 15.72 -5.80
N PRO A 772 2.60 16.58 -4.89
CA PRO A 772 2.43 18.00 -5.20
C PRO A 772 3.79 18.64 -5.48
N GLU A 773 3.81 19.61 -6.37
CA GLU A 773 4.99 20.40 -6.63
C GLU A 773 5.37 21.21 -5.37
N PRO A 774 6.64 21.22 -4.92
CA PRO A 774 7.03 22.01 -3.75
C PRO A 774 6.74 23.49 -4.00
N ALA A 775 6.24 24.19 -2.98
CA ALA A 775 6.01 25.62 -3.10
C ALA A 775 7.34 26.33 -3.45
N PRO A 776 7.39 27.24 -4.43
CA PRO A 776 8.64 27.86 -4.85
C PRO A 776 9.39 28.57 -3.71
N ALA A 777 8.66 29.09 -2.70
CA ALA A 777 9.23 29.71 -1.50
C ALA A 777 10.00 28.72 -0.58
N SER A 778 9.77 27.41 -0.73
CA SER A 778 10.49 26.37 0.03
C SER A 778 11.87 26.05 -0.55
N VAL A 779 12.14 26.50 -1.79
CA VAL A 779 13.39 26.24 -2.53
C VAL A 779 14.45 27.27 -2.17
N PHE A 780 14.04 28.52 -1.96
CA PHE A 780 14.86 29.60 -1.44
C PHE A 780 14.03 30.38 -0.42
N PRO A 781 14.35 30.28 0.89
CA PRO A 781 13.66 31.11 1.88
C PRO A 781 13.92 32.60 1.54
N PRO A 782 12.88 33.46 1.53
CA PRO A 782 13.03 34.88 1.26
C PRO A 782 13.81 35.52 2.42
N GLY A 783 15.14 35.62 2.30
CA GLY A 783 15.97 35.97 3.45
C GLY A 783 17.46 36.07 3.20
N ALA A 784 17.88 36.68 2.10
CA ALA A 784 19.21 37.28 1.98
C ALA A 784 19.13 38.46 1.02
N ALA A 785 18.38 39.50 1.40
CA ALA A 785 18.62 40.80 0.78
C ALA A 785 20.09 41.16 1.04
N PRO A 786 20.88 41.53 0.01
CA PRO A 786 22.24 41.99 0.22
C PRO A 786 22.17 43.17 1.19
N GLY A 787 22.81 43.02 2.34
CA GLY A 787 22.81 44.03 3.39
C GLY A 787 23.19 45.37 2.78
N ASP A 788 22.34 46.38 3.00
CA ASP A 788 22.67 47.76 2.71
C ASP A 788 24.04 48.04 3.33
N GLY A 789 25.04 48.21 2.46
CA GLY A 789 26.38 48.57 2.81
C GLY A 789 26.37 49.95 3.45
N GLY A 790 26.20 49.98 4.76
CA GLY A 790 26.42 51.15 5.60
C GLY A 790 27.84 51.63 5.39
N THR A 791 27.96 52.78 4.74
CA THR A 791 29.18 53.57 4.71
C THR A 791 29.54 54.00 6.13
N SER A 792 30.69 53.57 6.60
CA SER A 792 31.42 54.15 7.73
C SER A 792 32.91 54.02 7.48
#